data_AF-A0A4U1INP2-F1
#
_entry.id   AF-A0A4U1INP2-F1
#
_cell.length_a   1.000
_cell.length_b   1.000
_cell.length_c   1.000
_cell.angle_alpha   90.00
_cell.angle_beta   90.00
_cell.angle_gamma   90.00
#
_symmetry.space_group_name_H-M   'P 1'
#
loop_
_entity.id
_entity.type
_entity.pdbx_description
1 polymer ?
#
loop_
_entity_poly.entity_id
_entity_poly.type
_entity_poly.pdbx_seq_one_letter_code
_entity_poly.pdbx_strand_id
1 'polypeptide(L)'
;MGLERRRATRPRRRGRLAPPRSAHRPEPRGHRGRGRRAGPCPRLDRCRRALRLGARFEWPARRRIGRDPGLEAAARSPRAPRPRDRARRPGKYEPCRTGERRAPRLGAKQPRAARRGRHEPADQADAQPPWPRARDLRRPHRRRGRGRKRRPPGVGIEYERAARSPAAARRPRTIEHTCRGAVAVSLRAARRIALLAVIPLGVACSDEAPAGPGGSASGPGGAGASGGGPGSGGVGGAAGAGGGLGGTGGTGGATPAAFEPGEERPGGDTTIDTRDEKSFLRPAANLSLERLGTFEAGLALFDVAWTVGGEVDRDGLGPTYVGTSCRSCHFRGGRGAPPPPGQPMTSMLVRLSIPSADGATFVPDPRYGDQIQNKAIPGVPPEGWFSVAYEAKAAAYADGTTYELLEPTYTAHDLAFGPLAEGTRFSPRVAQPMIGLGLLAAIRDEDIEALADPHDKNGDGIRGRRNHISVDGKLAPGRFGWKANEADLARQTAGAFLGDIGITSPLHPTDNCPPLQAACAAAASTTLDIDAARFDAIVVLSHLVAVPHRPEAAEPDVLLGKALFSQAGCSTCHVPSFVTGALAGFPEVEGQHIYPYTDLLLHDMGAGLADERPDHEAGGRDFRTAPLWGIGLTSLVSGHTRLLHDGRARSIEEAILWHGGEAEPARASFRAMSGVDRAALLRFVSSL
;
A
#
# COMPACT_ATOMS: atom_id res chain seq x y z
N MET A 1 68.48 -12.41 -28.39
CA MET A 1 68.41 -12.65 -29.86
C MET A 1 66.93 -12.56 -30.24
N GLY A 2 66.48 -11.88 -31.30
CA GLY A 2 67.17 -11.08 -32.32
C GLY A 2 66.32 -11.05 -33.61
N LEU A 3 66.35 -9.93 -34.35
CA LEU A 3 65.74 -9.70 -35.68
C LEU A 3 64.18 -9.60 -35.78
N GLU A 4 63.61 -8.87 -36.75
CA GLU A 4 63.95 -7.50 -37.18
C GLU A 4 62.81 -6.78 -37.95
N ARG A 5 63.02 -5.46 -38.13
CA ARG A 5 62.13 -4.43 -38.69
C ARG A 5 61.87 -4.59 -40.19
N ARG A 6 60.79 -3.95 -40.69
CA ARG A 6 60.89 -2.90 -41.73
C ARG A 6 59.92 -1.74 -41.47
N ARG A 7 60.35 -0.52 -41.83
CA ARG A 7 59.59 0.75 -41.79
C ARG A 7 59.73 1.47 -43.14
N ALA A 8 58.68 2.14 -43.59
CA ALA A 8 58.67 3.32 -44.48
C ALA A 8 57.21 3.84 -44.55
N THR A 9 56.86 5.12 -44.68
CA THR A 9 57.59 6.41 -44.57
C THR A 9 56.52 7.50 -44.29
N ARG A 10 56.92 8.68 -43.79
CA ARG A 10 56.07 9.88 -43.67
C ARG A 10 56.77 11.03 -44.41
N PRO A 11 56.02 12.01 -44.95
CA PRO A 11 56.25 13.38 -44.47
C PRO A 11 54.96 14.18 -44.20
N ARG A 12 55.12 15.28 -43.45
CA ARG A 12 54.06 16.25 -43.10
C ARG A 12 54.03 17.42 -44.11
N ARG A 13 52.87 18.05 -44.31
CA ARG A 13 52.73 19.52 -44.20
C ARG A 13 51.29 19.97 -43.90
N ARG A 14 51.12 21.28 -43.68
CA ARG A 14 50.05 21.91 -42.87
C ARG A 14 48.85 22.38 -43.71
N GLY A 15 47.68 22.45 -43.07
CA GLY A 15 46.54 23.28 -43.49
C GLY A 15 45.56 23.46 -42.32
N ARG A 16 45.18 24.70 -41.98
CA ARG A 16 44.08 25.02 -41.05
C ARG A 16 42.82 25.32 -41.87
N LEU A 17 41.62 24.99 -41.37
CA LEU A 17 40.45 25.90 -41.24
C LEU A 17 39.13 25.19 -40.86
N ALA A 18 38.41 25.82 -39.92
CA ALA A 18 36.95 25.88 -39.71
C ALA A 18 36.06 24.61 -39.53
N PRO A 19 35.03 24.66 -38.63
CA PRO A 19 34.04 23.61 -38.44
C PRO A 19 32.75 23.79 -39.30
N PRO A 20 31.96 22.73 -39.55
CA PRO A 20 30.70 22.82 -40.26
C PRO A 20 29.53 23.31 -39.39
N ARG A 21 28.65 24.05 -40.06
CA ARG A 21 27.57 24.91 -39.56
C ARG A 21 26.37 24.19 -38.91
N SER A 22 25.66 24.97 -38.11
CA SER A 22 24.26 24.80 -37.70
C SER A 22 23.28 24.74 -38.87
N ALA A 23 22.16 24.01 -38.68
CA ALA A 23 21.02 23.97 -39.60
C ALA A 23 19.88 24.89 -39.12
N HIS A 24 19.29 25.65 -40.05
CA HIS A 24 18.21 26.61 -39.77
C HIS A 24 16.84 25.93 -39.63
N ARG A 25 16.01 26.43 -38.70
CA ARG A 25 14.53 26.34 -38.78
C ARG A 25 14.00 27.35 -39.82
N PRO A 26 12.98 27.00 -40.62
CA PRO A 26 12.21 27.96 -41.39
C PRO A 26 10.98 28.46 -40.62
N GLU A 27 10.73 29.77 -40.65
CA GLU A 27 9.40 30.35 -40.39
C GLU A 27 8.57 30.36 -41.69
N PRO A 28 7.25 30.19 -41.64
CA PRO A 28 6.36 30.56 -42.73
C PRO A 28 5.67 31.91 -42.46
N ARG A 29 5.94 32.91 -43.31
CA ARG A 29 5.11 34.13 -43.41
C ARG A 29 3.76 33.79 -44.06
N GLY A 30 2.68 34.39 -43.56
CA GLY A 30 1.34 34.18 -44.11
C GLY A 30 1.04 35.00 -45.38
N HIS A 31 0.02 34.57 -46.13
CA HIS A 31 -0.72 35.43 -47.06
C HIS A 31 -2.22 35.08 -47.08
N ARG A 32 -3.05 36.09 -47.35
CA ARG A 32 -4.53 36.05 -47.29
C ARG A 32 -5.13 35.46 -48.57
N GLY A 33 -6.30 34.78 -48.52
CA GLY A 33 -7.04 34.49 -49.77
C GLY A 33 -8.28 33.57 -49.79
N ARG A 34 -9.39 33.91 -49.11
CA ARG A 34 -10.81 33.59 -49.48
C ARG A 34 -11.23 32.14 -49.84
N GLY A 35 -11.75 31.41 -48.84
CA GLY A 35 -13.22 31.30 -48.59
C GLY A 35 -14.12 30.30 -49.35
N ARG A 36 -14.76 29.38 -48.58
CA ARG A 36 -16.19 28.93 -48.61
C ARG A 36 -16.40 27.89 -47.47
N ARG A 37 -17.10 28.24 -46.38
CA ARG A 37 -18.53 28.00 -46.07
C ARG A 37 -18.91 26.60 -45.52
N ALA A 38 -18.95 26.50 -44.19
CA ALA A 38 -19.93 25.81 -43.34
C ALA A 38 -19.84 26.52 -41.95
N GLY A 39 -20.86 26.76 -41.13
CA GLY A 39 -22.23 26.26 -41.06
C GLY A 39 -22.53 25.88 -39.59
N PRO A 40 -22.98 26.81 -38.72
CA PRO A 40 -22.91 26.61 -37.26
C PRO A 40 -24.09 25.78 -36.68
N CYS A 41 -23.78 24.94 -35.69
CA CYS A 41 -24.75 24.12 -34.96
C CYS A 41 -25.37 24.89 -33.77
N PRO A 42 -26.70 24.83 -33.52
CA PRO A 42 -27.37 25.75 -32.60
C PRO A 42 -27.63 25.15 -31.20
N ARG A 43 -26.90 25.59 -30.17
CA ARG A 43 -27.32 25.39 -28.76
C ARG A 43 -26.77 26.37 -27.70
N LEU A 44 -26.17 27.50 -28.09
CA LEU A 44 -25.59 28.49 -27.17
C LEU A 44 -26.28 29.88 -27.15
N ASP A 45 -27.46 30.02 -27.77
CA ASP A 45 -28.11 31.32 -27.98
C ASP A 45 -29.43 31.54 -27.19
N ARG A 46 -29.74 30.66 -26.22
CA ARG A 46 -30.91 30.83 -25.32
C ARG A 46 -30.59 31.36 -23.93
N CYS A 47 -29.34 31.32 -23.47
CA CYS A 47 -28.96 31.80 -22.14
C CYS A 47 -28.51 33.27 -22.06
N ARG A 48 -28.45 33.99 -23.19
CA ARG A 48 -28.04 35.43 -23.23
C ARG A 48 -29.16 36.44 -23.49
N ARG A 49 -30.44 36.01 -23.56
CA ARG A 49 -31.60 36.92 -23.73
C ARG A 49 -32.57 36.99 -22.54
N ALA A 50 -32.25 36.38 -21.40
CA ALA A 50 -33.11 36.36 -20.19
C ALA A 50 -32.60 37.25 -19.03
N LEU A 51 -31.62 38.14 -19.27
CA LEU A 51 -31.04 39.06 -18.27
C LEU A 51 -31.20 40.55 -18.66
N ARG A 52 -32.21 40.85 -19.47
CA ARG A 52 -32.74 42.21 -19.69
C ARG A 52 -34.26 42.11 -19.72
N LEU A 53 -34.94 43.08 -19.11
CA LEU A 53 -36.37 43.08 -18.71
C LEU A 53 -36.62 42.37 -17.37
N GLY A 54 -36.76 43.16 -16.32
CA GLY A 54 -37.17 42.66 -15.00
C GLY A 54 -38.66 42.38 -14.95
N ALA A 55 -39.03 41.14 -14.66
CA ALA A 55 -40.38 40.72 -14.31
C ALA A 55 -40.30 39.78 -13.10
N ARG A 56 -41.23 39.93 -12.15
CA ARG A 56 -41.28 39.11 -10.92
C ARG A 56 -41.81 37.71 -11.24
N PHE A 57 -41.29 36.69 -10.56
CA PHE A 57 -41.88 35.34 -10.57
C PHE A 57 -41.92 34.78 -9.15
N GLU A 58 -43.10 34.33 -8.73
CA GLU A 58 -43.35 33.74 -7.43
C GLU A 58 -43.11 32.22 -7.43
N TRP A 59 -42.74 31.67 -6.28
CA TRP A 59 -42.54 30.23 -6.07
C TRP A 59 -43.79 29.58 -5.46
N PRO A 60 -44.39 28.54 -6.09
CA PRO A 60 -45.38 27.70 -5.42
C PRO A 60 -44.71 26.64 -4.52
N ALA A 61 -45.28 26.44 -3.33
CA ALA A 61 -44.72 25.58 -2.28
C ALA A 61 -44.95 24.07 -2.49
N ARG A 62 -44.08 23.26 -1.89
CA ARG A 62 -44.16 21.78 -1.87
C ARG A 62 -45.43 21.29 -1.18
N ARG A 63 -46.20 20.39 -1.81
CA ARG A 63 -47.25 19.61 -1.13
C ARG A 63 -46.68 18.33 -0.52
N ARG A 64 -47.07 18.05 0.72
CA ARG A 64 -46.97 16.72 1.35
C ARG A 64 -48.14 15.86 0.88
N ILE A 65 -47.96 14.54 0.85
CA ILE A 65 -49.05 13.56 0.80
C ILE A 65 -48.98 12.71 2.07
N GLY A 66 -50.10 12.60 2.78
CA GLY A 66 -50.31 11.73 3.94
C GLY A 66 -51.27 10.58 3.60
N ARG A 67 -51.48 9.66 4.56
CA ARG A 67 -52.24 8.42 4.42
C ARG A 67 -53.73 8.51 4.82
N ASP A 68 -54.51 7.56 4.28
CA ASP A 68 -55.71 6.88 4.83
C ASP A 68 -57.02 7.72 5.05
N PRO A 69 -58.23 7.10 5.23
CA PRO A 69 -58.60 5.66 5.36
C PRO A 69 -59.89 5.14 4.62
N GLY A 70 -60.07 3.80 4.59
CA GLY A 70 -61.37 3.05 4.63
C GLY A 70 -62.19 2.84 3.33
N LEU A 71 -63.08 1.84 3.18
CA LEU A 71 -63.41 0.61 3.96
C LEU A 71 -64.34 -0.33 3.12
N GLU A 72 -64.62 -1.56 3.59
CA GLU A 72 -65.55 -2.62 3.08
C GLU A 72 -65.18 -3.39 1.77
N ALA A 73 -65.56 -4.67 1.55
CA ALA A 73 -65.84 -5.83 2.44
C ALA A 73 -65.90 -7.15 1.60
N ALA A 74 -65.73 -8.32 2.27
CA ALA A 74 -65.99 -9.71 1.81
C ALA A 74 -65.06 -10.36 0.76
N ALA A 75 -64.85 -11.70 0.70
CA ALA A 75 -64.91 -12.77 1.72
C ALA A 75 -64.34 -14.12 1.20
N ARG A 76 -63.76 -14.93 2.12
CA ARG A 76 -63.64 -16.42 2.13
C ARG A 76 -62.63 -17.18 1.22
N SER A 77 -61.95 -18.13 1.88
CA SER A 77 -61.22 -19.32 1.37
C SER A 77 -62.23 -20.47 0.99
N PRO A 78 -61.88 -21.70 0.50
CA PRO A 78 -60.64 -22.47 0.74
C PRO A 78 -60.10 -23.37 -0.43
N ARG A 79 -59.24 -24.34 -0.06
CA ARG A 79 -58.39 -25.23 -0.88
C ARG A 79 -59.11 -26.31 -1.73
N ALA A 80 -58.47 -26.61 -2.89
CA ALA A 80 -58.30 -27.91 -3.58
C ALA A 80 -59.53 -28.76 -4.00
N PRO A 81 -59.47 -29.43 -5.17
CA PRO A 81 -59.19 -30.89 -5.14
C PRO A 81 -58.30 -31.44 -6.28
N ARG A 82 -57.91 -32.71 -6.14
CA ARG A 82 -57.29 -33.57 -7.18
C ARG A 82 -58.39 -34.24 -8.05
N PRO A 83 -58.04 -34.80 -9.21
CA PRO A 83 -58.67 -36.02 -9.73
C PRO A 83 -57.76 -37.26 -9.60
N ARG A 84 -58.36 -38.45 -9.54
CA ARG A 84 -57.71 -39.78 -9.55
C ARG A 84 -58.65 -40.81 -10.19
N ASP A 85 -58.06 -41.95 -10.59
CA ASP A 85 -58.72 -43.20 -11.04
C ASP A 85 -59.39 -43.13 -12.45
N ARG A 86 -59.36 -44.15 -13.33
CA ARG A 86 -58.85 -45.55 -13.24
C ARG A 86 -58.74 -46.21 -14.64
N ALA A 87 -57.67 -46.98 -14.94
CA ALA A 87 -57.73 -48.16 -15.82
C ALA A 87 -56.47 -49.08 -15.78
N ARG A 88 -56.65 -50.31 -15.29
CA ARG A 88 -56.02 -51.61 -15.65
C ARG A 88 -54.48 -51.80 -15.82
N ARG A 89 -53.93 -52.61 -14.88
CA ARG A 89 -52.86 -53.67 -14.89
C ARG A 89 -52.30 -54.18 -16.27
N PRO A 90 -51.24 -55.03 -16.28
CA PRO A 90 -49.89 -54.90 -15.71
C PRO A 90 -48.75 -55.34 -16.69
N GLY A 91 -47.50 -54.88 -16.51
CA GLY A 91 -46.33 -55.33 -17.29
C GLY A 91 -45.10 -55.55 -16.38
N LYS A 92 -44.36 -56.64 -16.57
CA LYS A 92 -43.31 -57.10 -15.65
C LYS A 92 -41.94 -56.43 -15.89
N TYR A 93 -41.15 -56.36 -14.83
CA TYR A 93 -39.72 -56.02 -14.83
C TYR A 93 -38.84 -57.26 -15.08
N GLU A 94 -37.55 -57.00 -15.31
CA GLU A 94 -36.40 -57.95 -15.28
C GLU A 94 -36.24 -58.95 -16.45
N PRO A 95 -35.01 -59.48 -16.70
CA PRO A 95 -33.80 -58.72 -17.06
C PRO A 95 -33.04 -59.40 -18.23
N CYS A 96 -31.86 -58.89 -18.63
CA CYS A 96 -30.93 -59.68 -19.45
C CYS A 96 -29.46 -59.46 -19.07
N ARG A 97 -28.72 -60.57 -18.96
CA ARG A 97 -27.35 -60.68 -18.45
C ARG A 97 -26.60 -61.70 -19.31
N THR A 98 -25.31 -61.45 -19.62
CA THR A 98 -24.29 -62.44 -20.07
C THR A 98 -24.54 -63.23 -21.39
N GLY A 99 -23.54 -63.63 -22.18
CA GLY A 99 -22.08 -63.47 -22.08
C GLY A 99 -21.33 -64.26 -23.19
N GLU A 100 -20.00 -64.43 -23.02
CA GLU A 100 -19.05 -65.19 -23.88
C GLU A 100 -18.69 -64.54 -25.27
N ARG A 101 -17.54 -64.75 -25.93
CA ARG A 101 -16.49 -65.81 -25.88
C ARG A 101 -15.04 -65.32 -26.08
N ARG A 102 -14.11 -65.97 -25.35
CA ARG A 102 -12.74 -66.44 -25.67
C ARG A 102 -11.70 -65.57 -26.42
N ALA A 103 -10.48 -65.61 -25.89
CA ALA A 103 -9.22 -65.14 -26.49
C ALA A 103 -8.62 -66.12 -27.53
N PRO A 104 -7.49 -65.76 -28.16
CA PRO A 104 -6.25 -66.49 -27.85
C PRO A 104 -5.04 -65.61 -27.52
N ARG A 105 -4.05 -66.21 -26.81
CA ARG A 105 -2.69 -65.68 -26.64
C ARG A 105 -1.74 -66.33 -27.66
N LEU A 106 -0.72 -65.61 -28.10
CA LEU A 106 0.64 -65.99 -28.57
C LEU A 106 1.28 -64.66 -29.05
N GLY A 107 2.58 -64.36 -28.98
CA GLY A 107 3.71 -65.05 -28.38
C GLY A 107 4.92 -64.10 -28.29
N ALA A 108 5.90 -64.46 -27.46
CA ALA A 108 7.14 -63.75 -27.18
C ALA A 108 8.02 -63.39 -28.40
N LYS A 109 8.75 -62.26 -28.33
CA LYS A 109 10.24 -62.19 -28.29
C LYS A 109 10.77 -60.76 -28.47
N GLN A 110 11.76 -60.38 -27.65
CA GLN A 110 12.75 -59.35 -28.01
C GLN A 110 13.72 -59.90 -29.07
N PRO A 111 14.38 -59.02 -29.83
CA PRO A 111 15.79 -59.17 -30.15
C PRO A 111 16.64 -58.21 -29.32
N ARG A 112 17.71 -58.75 -28.70
CA ARG A 112 18.81 -57.98 -28.11
C ARG A 112 19.90 -57.72 -29.15
N ALA A 113 20.80 -56.80 -28.77
CA ALA A 113 22.23 -56.77 -29.10
C ALA A 113 22.62 -55.93 -30.36
N ALA A 114 23.80 -55.29 -30.40
CA ALA A 114 24.91 -55.33 -29.43
C ALA A 114 25.93 -54.18 -29.58
N ARG A 115 26.60 -53.81 -28.45
CA ARG A 115 28.07 -53.55 -28.32
C ARG A 115 28.65 -52.31 -29.06
N ARG A 116 29.75 -51.63 -28.65
CA ARG A 116 30.71 -51.56 -27.49
C ARG A 116 31.13 -50.05 -27.42
N GLY A 117 31.76 -49.47 -26.39
CA GLY A 117 32.14 -49.90 -25.03
C GLY A 117 33.44 -49.22 -24.54
N ARG A 118 33.63 -49.11 -23.20
CA ARG A 118 34.85 -48.70 -22.43
C ARG A 118 35.33 -47.24 -22.65
N HIS A 119 35.71 -46.46 -21.63
CA HIS A 119 36.74 -46.73 -20.61
C HIS A 119 36.56 -45.89 -19.32
N GLU A 120 36.94 -46.46 -18.18
CA GLU A 120 37.44 -45.74 -16.98
C GLU A 120 38.98 -45.73 -16.99
N PRO A 121 39.62 -44.90 -16.14
CA PRO A 121 40.22 -45.44 -14.91
C PRO A 121 39.89 -44.66 -13.63
N ALA A 122 40.24 -45.25 -12.48
CA ALA A 122 40.01 -44.76 -11.12
C ALA A 122 41.32 -44.28 -10.42
N ASP A 123 41.29 -44.18 -9.08
CA ASP A 123 42.32 -43.75 -8.10
C ASP A 123 42.44 -42.22 -7.89
N GLN A 124 42.70 -41.64 -6.69
CA GLN A 124 42.85 -42.04 -5.26
C GLN A 124 42.77 -40.71 -4.42
N ALA A 125 42.53 -40.60 -3.10
CA ALA A 125 42.07 -41.46 -2.00
C ALA A 125 41.69 -40.57 -0.75
N ASP A 126 41.13 -41.17 0.32
CA ASP A 126 41.15 -40.73 1.75
C ASP A 126 40.48 -39.39 2.18
N ALA A 127 39.88 -39.21 3.39
CA ALA A 127 39.72 -40.07 4.58
C ALA A 127 38.35 -39.85 5.31
N GLN A 128 38.03 -40.77 6.22
CA GLN A 128 36.82 -40.88 7.07
C GLN A 128 37.22 -40.68 8.58
N PRO A 129 36.43 -40.95 9.67
CA PRO A 129 34.99 -41.24 9.86
C PRO A 129 34.37 -40.47 11.11
N PRO A 130 33.61 -41.05 12.08
CA PRO A 130 32.14 -41.06 12.08
C PRO A 130 31.42 -40.62 13.38
N TRP A 131 30.08 -40.51 13.31
CA TRP A 131 29.17 -40.48 14.47
C TRP A 131 28.90 -41.88 15.06
N PRO A 132 28.79 -42.03 16.41
CA PRO A 132 28.39 -43.29 17.04
C PRO A 132 26.88 -43.42 17.27
N ARG A 133 26.35 -44.65 17.13
CA ARG A 133 25.10 -45.10 17.77
C ARG A 133 25.44 -46.13 18.84
N ALA A 134 24.70 -46.14 19.96
CA ALA A 134 24.72 -47.23 20.94
C ALA A 134 23.30 -47.61 21.38
N ARG A 135 23.13 -48.87 21.80
CA ARG A 135 21.86 -49.51 22.18
C ARG A 135 21.70 -49.62 23.70
N ASP A 136 20.44 -49.76 24.11
CA ASP A 136 19.91 -50.51 25.27
C ASP A 136 20.51 -50.31 26.68
N LEU A 137 19.64 -50.27 27.70
CA LEU A 137 19.59 -51.29 28.77
C LEU A 137 18.43 -51.04 29.79
N ARG A 138 17.67 -52.10 30.07
CA ARG A 138 16.98 -52.47 31.34
C ARG A 138 15.79 -51.64 31.88
N ARG A 139 14.63 -52.33 31.97
CA ARG A 139 13.60 -52.15 33.04
C ARG A 139 13.98 -52.97 34.30
N PRO A 140 13.33 -52.75 35.46
CA PRO A 140 12.35 -53.76 35.90
C PRO A 140 11.14 -53.28 36.76
N HIS A 141 10.00 -54.01 36.65
CA HIS A 141 8.95 -54.28 37.67
C HIS A 141 8.17 -53.12 38.37
N ARG A 142 6.92 -53.26 38.88
CA ARG A 142 5.86 -54.30 38.97
C ARG A 142 4.49 -53.54 39.02
N ARG A 143 3.47 -53.81 38.18
CA ARG A 143 2.40 -54.85 38.22
C ARG A 143 1.18 -54.57 39.14
N ARG A 144 -0.04 -54.67 38.54
CA ARG A 144 -1.43 -54.64 39.10
C ARG A 144 -2.00 -53.24 39.45
N GLY A 145 -3.24 -52.87 39.11
CA GLY A 145 -4.24 -53.44 38.19
C GLY A 145 -5.66 -53.59 38.77
N ARG A 146 -6.57 -52.67 38.40
CA ARG A 146 -8.08 -52.66 38.45
C ARG A 146 -8.50 -51.19 38.16
N GLY A 147 -9.50 -50.84 37.34
CA GLY A 147 -10.29 -51.55 36.33
C GLY A 147 -11.34 -50.61 35.67
N ARG A 148 -11.81 -50.95 34.44
CA ARG A 148 -13.13 -50.59 33.82
C ARG A 148 -13.81 -49.27 34.25
N LYS A 149 -14.13 -48.28 33.38
CA LYS A 149 -15.09 -48.36 32.24
C LYS A 149 -15.22 -47.00 31.50
N ARG A 150 -15.41 -47.06 30.17
CA ARG A 150 -16.27 -46.22 29.27
C ARG A 150 -16.05 -44.68 29.12
N ARG A 151 -16.32 -44.25 27.88
CA ARG A 151 -16.22 -42.90 27.26
C ARG A 151 -16.95 -41.75 27.99
N PRO A 152 -16.48 -40.49 27.83
CA PRO A 152 -17.34 -39.29 27.82
C PRO A 152 -17.85 -38.96 26.39
N PRO A 153 -19.01 -38.29 26.25
CA PRO A 153 -19.46 -37.63 25.02
C PRO A 153 -18.93 -36.18 24.93
N GLY A 154 -19.20 -35.49 23.81
CA GLY A 154 -18.65 -34.17 23.50
C GLY A 154 -19.39 -32.97 24.12
N VAL A 155 -18.74 -31.81 24.02
CA VAL A 155 -19.17 -30.46 24.39
C VAL A 155 -18.53 -29.52 23.34
N GLY A 156 -19.16 -28.49 22.76
CA GLY A 156 -20.44 -27.86 23.09
C GLY A 156 -20.23 -26.49 23.74
N ILE A 157 -19.57 -25.56 23.03
CA ILE A 157 -19.17 -24.26 23.59
C ILE A 157 -20.32 -23.25 23.46
N GLU A 158 -20.91 -22.86 24.59
CA GLU A 158 -21.77 -21.68 24.71
C GLU A 158 -21.00 -20.50 25.31
N TYR A 159 -21.41 -19.27 24.95
CA TYR A 159 -20.88 -18.02 25.48
C TYR A 159 -21.58 -17.64 26.79
N GLU A 160 -20.83 -17.30 27.84
CA GLU A 160 -21.40 -16.81 29.10
C GLU A 160 -21.04 -15.34 29.36
N ARG A 161 -22.05 -14.52 29.71
CA ARG A 161 -21.91 -13.11 30.09
C ARG A 161 -21.78 -12.96 31.59
N ALA A 162 -20.83 -12.16 32.07
CA ALA A 162 -20.69 -11.83 33.49
C ALA A 162 -21.46 -10.56 33.93
N ALA A 163 -21.91 -10.59 35.19
CA ALA A 163 -22.70 -9.59 35.92
C ALA A 163 -22.66 -9.95 37.43
N ARG A 164 -22.94 -9.12 38.44
CA ARG A 164 -23.31 -7.68 38.59
C ARG A 164 -23.19 -7.32 40.10
N SER A 165 -23.14 -6.04 40.46
CA SER A 165 -23.88 -5.38 41.59
C SER A 165 -23.04 -4.36 42.39
N PRO A 166 -23.62 -3.53 43.31
CA PRO A 166 -25.06 -3.17 43.55
C PRO A 166 -25.30 -1.64 43.34
N ALA A 167 -26.48 -1.00 43.15
CA ALA A 167 -27.90 -1.18 43.50
C ALA A 167 -28.41 -0.18 44.59
N ALA A 168 -29.11 0.89 44.17
CA ALA A 168 -30.12 1.68 44.92
C ALA A 168 -30.85 2.69 43.98
N ALA A 169 -32.05 3.23 44.22
CA ALA A 169 -33.32 2.62 44.66
C ALA A 169 -34.53 3.58 44.38
N ARG A 170 -35.62 3.10 43.74
CA ARG A 170 -37.02 3.66 43.73
C ARG A 170 -37.22 5.06 43.07
N ARG A 171 -38.39 5.48 42.54
CA ARG A 171 -39.69 4.89 42.13
C ARG A 171 -40.37 5.86 41.09
N PRO A 172 -41.44 5.47 40.36
CA PRO A 172 -41.90 6.17 39.15
C PRO A 172 -43.02 7.22 39.36
N ARG A 173 -43.27 8.04 38.33
CA ARG A 173 -44.56 8.71 38.09
C ARG A 173 -45.01 8.56 36.64
N THR A 174 -46.29 8.23 36.48
CA THR A 174 -47.06 8.20 35.23
C THR A 174 -47.64 9.58 34.91
N ILE A 175 -48.04 9.81 33.65
CA ILE A 175 -49.35 10.37 33.22
C ILE A 175 -49.41 10.38 31.69
N GLU A 176 -50.63 10.25 31.15
CA GLU A 176 -50.96 10.01 29.74
C GLU A 176 -51.22 11.29 28.92
N HIS A 177 -51.43 11.07 27.61
CA HIS A 177 -51.97 11.90 26.52
C HIS A 177 -52.90 13.10 26.90
N THR A 178 -53.02 14.22 26.14
CA THR A 178 -53.36 14.32 24.70
C THR A 178 -53.18 15.73 24.07
N CYS A 179 -52.80 15.76 22.78
CA CYS A 179 -53.29 16.55 21.62
C CYS A 179 -53.50 18.09 21.58
N ARG A 180 -53.33 18.61 20.33
CA ARG A 180 -53.56 19.97 19.77
C ARG A 180 -52.45 21.00 20.10
N GLY A 181 -52.01 21.88 19.19
CA GLY A 181 -52.32 22.09 17.77
C GLY A 181 -52.04 23.55 17.35
N ALA A 182 -51.80 23.81 16.05
CA ALA A 182 -51.65 25.13 15.39
C ALA A 182 -50.29 25.88 15.48
N VAL A 183 -49.52 25.71 14.39
CA VAL A 183 -48.88 26.74 13.53
C VAL A 183 -48.88 28.22 14.01
N ALA A 184 -47.68 28.81 14.11
CA ALA A 184 -47.39 30.17 13.64
C ALA A 184 -45.88 30.36 13.37
N VAL A 185 -45.53 30.82 12.16
CA VAL A 185 -44.18 31.35 11.84
C VAL A 185 -44.37 32.82 11.50
N SER A 186 -43.52 33.70 12.07
CA SER A 186 -43.52 35.12 11.72
C SER A 186 -42.10 35.64 11.45
N LEU A 187 -41.92 36.10 10.22
CA LEU A 187 -40.84 36.99 9.78
C LEU A 187 -41.24 38.46 10.01
N ARG A 188 -40.23 39.35 9.98
CA ARG A 188 -40.22 40.82 9.71
C ARG A 188 -39.71 41.66 10.89
N ALA A 189 -39.11 42.83 10.68
CA ALA A 189 -38.37 43.39 9.53
C ALA A 189 -37.69 44.70 9.99
N ALA A 190 -36.68 45.18 9.26
CA ALA A 190 -35.95 46.41 9.60
C ALA A 190 -36.77 47.70 9.40
N ARG A 191 -36.40 48.76 10.13
CA ARG A 191 -36.62 50.17 9.77
C ARG A 191 -35.35 50.99 10.06
N ARG A 192 -34.96 51.85 9.11
CA ARG A 192 -34.09 53.02 9.33
C ARG A 192 -34.98 54.27 9.43
N ILE A 193 -34.55 55.31 10.16
CA ILE A 193 -34.59 56.76 9.77
C ILE A 193 -34.24 57.68 10.97
N ALA A 194 -33.35 58.66 10.68
CA ALA A 194 -33.14 60.01 11.24
C ALA A 194 -32.85 60.35 12.73
N LEU A 195 -31.72 61.07 12.89
CA LEU A 195 -31.42 62.31 13.66
C LEU A 195 -31.77 62.46 15.16
N LEU A 196 -30.71 62.75 15.93
CA LEU A 196 -30.47 63.86 16.90
C LEU A 196 -29.26 63.42 17.78
N ALA A 197 -28.34 64.21 18.31
CA ALA A 197 -27.73 65.54 18.08
C ALA A 197 -26.78 65.78 19.29
N VAL A 198 -25.87 66.77 19.19
CA VAL A 198 -24.98 67.32 20.25
C VAL A 198 -23.64 66.61 20.51
N ILE A 199 -22.56 67.42 20.39
CA ILE A 199 -21.14 67.19 20.71
C ILE A 199 -20.71 68.30 21.69
N PRO A 200 -19.67 68.11 22.52
CA PRO A 200 -18.52 69.04 22.52
C PRO A 200 -17.16 68.32 22.74
N LEU A 201 -15.95 68.85 22.45
CA LEU A 201 -15.42 69.86 21.50
C LEU A 201 -13.85 69.85 21.61
N GLY A 202 -13.09 70.29 20.59
CA GLY A 202 -11.62 70.50 20.66
C GLY A 202 -10.84 70.05 19.40
N VAL A 203 -10.70 70.87 18.33
CA VAL A 203 -9.59 71.84 18.04
C VAL A 203 -8.30 71.14 17.55
N ALA A 204 -7.60 71.47 16.44
CA ALA A 204 -7.56 72.66 15.55
C ALA A 204 -7.41 72.33 14.03
N CYS A 205 -7.22 73.37 13.18
CA CYS A 205 -7.43 73.40 11.72
C CYS A 205 -6.19 73.13 10.80
N SER A 206 -6.44 73.18 9.47
CA SER A 206 -5.54 72.91 8.34
C SER A 206 -5.19 74.15 7.48
N ASP A 207 -4.51 73.89 6.33
CA ASP A 207 -4.36 74.66 5.06
C ASP A 207 -2.99 75.37 4.86
N GLU A 208 -2.46 75.61 3.64
CA GLU A 208 -3.01 75.50 2.26
C GLU A 208 -1.97 74.95 1.21
N ALA A 209 -1.99 75.34 -0.09
CA ALA A 209 -1.07 74.86 -1.16
C ALA A 209 -0.47 76.01 -2.05
N PRO A 210 -0.08 75.85 -3.35
CA PRO A 210 1.34 75.69 -3.76
C PRO A 210 1.90 76.64 -4.88
N ALA A 211 3.23 76.71 -5.07
CA ALA A 211 3.91 77.05 -6.35
C ALA A 211 5.44 76.71 -6.36
N GLY A 212 6.04 76.46 -7.53
CA GLY A 212 7.50 76.17 -7.73
C GLY A 212 8.39 77.41 -7.99
N PRO A 213 9.58 77.35 -8.66
CA PRO A 213 10.12 76.25 -9.51
C PRO A 213 11.66 75.95 -9.43
N GLY A 214 12.14 74.94 -10.19
CA GLY A 214 13.55 74.74 -10.62
C GLY A 214 14.47 73.94 -9.67
N GLY A 215 15.47 73.16 -10.13
CA GLY A 215 15.86 72.78 -11.49
C GLY A 215 17.09 71.82 -11.56
N SER A 216 17.26 71.14 -12.69
CA SER A 216 18.49 70.52 -13.27
C SER A 216 19.43 69.58 -12.47
N ALA A 217 19.65 68.38 -13.04
CA ALA A 217 20.91 67.64 -13.27
C ALA A 217 22.11 67.81 -12.28
N SER A 218 22.84 66.75 -11.91
CA SER A 218 23.77 66.04 -12.82
C SER A 218 24.58 64.94 -12.10
N GLY A 219 25.13 63.97 -12.85
CA GLY A 219 26.41 63.30 -12.51
C GLY A 219 27.50 63.78 -13.49
N PRO A 220 28.70 63.17 -13.64
CA PRO A 220 29.20 61.93 -13.00
C PRO A 220 30.68 62.04 -12.48
N GLY A 221 31.29 60.89 -12.14
CA GLY A 221 32.76 60.72 -11.98
C GLY A 221 33.24 60.49 -10.53
N GLY A 222 34.32 59.74 -10.27
CA GLY A 222 35.14 58.90 -11.16
C GLY A 222 36.52 58.53 -10.57
N ALA A 223 36.93 57.27 -10.73
CA ALA A 223 38.27 56.69 -10.49
C ALA A 223 38.81 56.53 -9.04
N GLY A 224 39.51 55.41 -8.81
CA GLY A 224 40.28 55.12 -7.58
C GLY A 224 40.26 53.62 -7.22
N ALA A 225 41.32 52.88 -7.51
CA ALA A 225 41.37 51.41 -7.34
C ALA A 225 42.02 50.98 -6.01
N SER A 226 41.62 49.80 -5.49
CA SER A 226 42.50 48.67 -5.11
C SER A 226 41.95 47.81 -3.94
N GLY A 227 42.28 46.50 -3.98
CA GLY A 227 42.52 45.70 -2.76
C GLY A 227 41.38 44.85 -2.19
N GLY A 228 41.64 43.55 -2.06
CA GLY A 228 41.11 42.71 -0.96
C GLY A 228 39.68 42.16 -1.11
N GLY A 229 39.56 40.86 -1.33
CA GLY A 229 38.28 40.16 -1.15
C GLY A 229 38.10 39.65 0.29
N PRO A 230 36.86 39.67 0.81
CA PRO A 230 36.35 38.72 1.79
C PRO A 230 35.30 37.79 1.13
N GLY A 231 34.84 36.69 1.72
CA GLY A 231 35.12 36.11 3.03
C GLY A 231 33.98 35.16 3.37
N SER A 232 34.29 33.87 3.55
CA SER A 232 33.28 32.83 3.79
C SER A 232 32.87 32.76 5.26
N GLY A 233 31.57 32.77 5.52
CA GLY A 233 30.97 32.39 6.81
C GLY A 233 29.48 32.10 6.61
N GLY A 234 28.87 31.16 7.33
CA GLY A 234 29.46 30.17 8.23
C GLY A 234 28.38 29.19 8.72
N VAL A 235 28.72 27.92 8.88
CA VAL A 235 27.86 26.90 9.50
C VAL A 235 28.53 26.41 10.78
N GLY A 236 27.87 26.65 11.91
CA GLY A 236 28.37 26.23 13.22
C GLY A 236 27.89 24.83 13.57
N GLY A 237 28.81 23.86 13.55
CA GLY A 237 28.61 22.57 14.22
C GLY A 237 29.27 22.57 15.60
N ALA A 238 28.73 21.80 16.55
CA ALA A 238 29.35 21.55 17.84
C ALA A 238 29.07 20.12 18.32
N ALA A 239 29.97 19.19 17.98
CA ALA A 239 30.34 18.13 18.91
C ALA A 239 31.22 18.75 20.02
N GLY A 240 31.39 18.18 21.22
CA GLY A 240 30.92 16.93 21.81
C GLY A 240 31.75 16.70 23.08
N ALA A 241 31.27 15.92 24.05
CA ALA A 241 32.05 15.61 25.26
C ALA A 241 31.70 14.22 25.80
N GLY A 242 32.73 13.38 25.98
CA GLY A 242 32.58 12.07 26.61
C GLY A 242 32.52 12.16 28.13
N GLY A 243 31.76 11.25 28.76
CA GLY A 243 31.71 11.04 30.20
C GLY A 243 31.78 9.55 30.51
N GLY A 244 32.58 9.17 31.51
CA GLY A 244 32.95 7.77 31.77
C GLY A 244 31.86 6.90 32.42
N LEU A 245 32.04 5.58 32.27
CA LEU A 245 31.27 4.55 32.97
C LEU A 245 31.58 4.58 34.47
N GLY A 246 30.57 4.80 35.32
CA GLY A 246 30.75 4.77 36.77
C GLY A 246 29.66 5.49 37.55
N GLY A 247 28.43 4.95 37.55
CA GLY A 247 27.34 5.50 38.35
C GLY A 247 26.13 4.57 38.44
N THR A 248 25.78 4.16 39.65
CA THR A 248 24.50 3.50 39.95
C THR A 248 23.36 4.52 39.80
N GLY A 249 22.77 4.60 38.60
CA GLY A 249 21.73 5.57 38.25
C GLY A 249 20.32 5.04 38.53
N GLY A 250 19.51 5.85 39.21
CA GLY A 250 18.12 5.51 39.54
C GLY A 250 17.15 5.58 38.37
N THR A 251 15.87 5.34 38.66
CA THR A 251 14.73 5.41 37.74
C THR A 251 14.45 6.85 37.28
N GLY A 252 15.30 7.37 36.39
CA GLY A 252 15.02 8.58 35.62
C GLY A 252 13.98 8.26 34.55
N GLY A 253 12.69 8.37 34.91
CA GLY A 253 11.60 8.22 33.94
C GLY A 253 11.75 9.23 32.79
N ALA A 254 11.46 8.81 31.56
CA ALA A 254 11.56 9.69 30.41
C ALA A 254 10.64 10.90 30.56
N THR A 255 11.16 12.11 30.30
CA THR A 255 10.32 13.31 30.25
C THR A 255 9.42 13.23 29.01
N PRO A 256 8.10 13.49 29.12
CA PRO A 256 7.22 13.55 27.96
C PRO A 256 7.73 14.54 26.91
N ALA A 257 7.57 14.18 25.63
CA ALA A 257 7.92 15.05 24.52
C ALA A 257 7.01 16.29 24.49
N ALA A 258 7.46 17.35 23.82
CA ALA A 258 6.57 18.46 23.50
C ALA A 258 5.53 18.00 22.45
N PHE A 259 4.30 18.49 22.61
CA PHE A 259 3.31 18.49 21.53
C PHE A 259 3.76 19.48 20.45
N GLU A 260 3.77 19.04 19.20
CA GLU A 260 4.10 19.83 18.01
C GLU A 260 2.81 20.23 17.31
N PRO A 261 2.44 21.53 17.28
CA PRO A 261 1.23 21.98 16.59
C PRO A 261 1.21 21.54 15.12
N GLY A 262 0.16 20.81 14.73
CA GLY A 262 0.00 20.19 13.42
C GLY A 262 0.24 18.67 13.42
N GLU A 263 0.86 18.08 14.45
CA GLU A 263 1.03 16.60 14.52
C GLU A 263 -0.28 15.85 14.72
N GLU A 264 -1.35 16.53 15.14
CA GLU A 264 -2.73 16.05 15.13
C GLU A 264 -3.35 16.02 13.72
N ARG A 265 -2.75 16.75 12.77
CA ARG A 265 -3.11 16.83 11.35
C ARG A 265 -2.05 16.16 10.46
N PRO A 266 -1.86 14.84 10.54
CA PRO A 266 -0.72 14.14 9.93
C PRO A 266 -0.61 14.22 8.41
N GLY A 267 -1.69 14.60 7.69
CA GLY A 267 -1.69 14.87 6.25
C GLY A 267 -1.81 16.37 5.88
N GLY A 268 -1.59 17.29 6.81
CA GLY A 268 -1.75 18.73 6.59
C GLY A 268 -3.22 19.12 6.33
N ASP A 269 -3.47 19.88 5.27
CA ASP A 269 -4.80 20.27 4.80
C ASP A 269 -5.58 19.11 4.15
N THR A 270 -4.90 18.02 3.77
CA THR A 270 -5.57 16.81 3.28
C THR A 270 -6.22 15.97 4.39
N THR A 271 -5.86 16.24 5.67
CA THR A 271 -6.29 15.46 6.83
C THR A 271 -7.81 15.45 7.02
N ILE A 272 -8.40 14.29 7.31
CA ILE A 272 -9.83 14.15 7.63
C ILE A 272 -10.11 13.87 9.12
N ASP A 273 -11.19 14.43 9.63
CA ASP A 273 -11.61 14.22 11.03
C ASP A 273 -12.28 12.84 11.27
N THR A 274 -12.63 12.09 10.22
CA THR A 274 -13.39 10.83 10.37
C THR A 274 -12.47 9.62 10.54
N ARG A 275 -12.56 8.97 11.71
CA ARG A 275 -11.96 7.66 12.01
C ARG A 275 -13.06 6.58 12.02
N ASP A 276 -13.21 5.87 10.90
CA ASP A 276 -14.18 4.78 10.72
C ASP A 276 -13.60 3.65 9.83
N GLU A 277 -14.40 2.62 9.57
CA GLU A 277 -14.01 1.49 8.72
C GLU A 277 -13.69 1.84 7.26
N LYS A 278 -13.94 3.09 6.81
CA LYS A 278 -13.66 3.58 5.46
C LYS A 278 -12.49 4.56 5.42
N SER A 279 -11.84 4.84 6.56
CA SER A 279 -10.82 5.89 6.69
C SER A 279 -9.69 5.82 5.65
N PHE A 280 -9.34 4.65 5.12
CA PHE A 280 -8.27 4.49 4.11
C PHE A 280 -8.76 4.53 2.65
N LEU A 281 -10.00 4.97 2.39
CA LEU A 281 -10.53 5.24 1.05
C LEU A 281 -11.36 6.54 1.01
N ARG A 282 -11.17 7.43 1.98
CA ARG A 282 -11.80 8.76 1.99
C ARG A 282 -10.97 9.74 1.13
N PRO A 283 -11.60 10.68 0.41
CA PRO A 283 -10.89 11.72 -0.32
C PRO A 283 -10.21 12.71 0.63
N ALA A 284 -9.09 13.29 0.19
CA ALA A 284 -8.40 14.41 0.82
C ALA A 284 -9.39 15.55 1.18
N ALA A 285 -9.25 16.13 2.39
CA ALA A 285 -10.21 17.12 2.89
C ALA A 285 -10.22 18.44 2.10
N ASN A 286 -9.11 18.79 1.44
CA ASN A 286 -8.96 19.95 0.57
C ASN A 286 -9.34 19.68 -0.91
N LEU A 287 -9.90 18.52 -1.24
CA LEU A 287 -10.21 18.13 -2.61
C LEU A 287 -11.29 19.02 -3.25
N SER A 288 -11.04 19.49 -4.47
CA SER A 288 -12.02 20.28 -5.22
C SER A 288 -13.23 19.46 -5.68
N LEU A 289 -14.40 20.11 -5.78
CA LEU A 289 -15.63 19.47 -6.28
C LEU A 289 -15.50 18.91 -7.71
N GLU A 290 -14.63 19.51 -8.52
CA GLU A 290 -14.33 19.03 -9.88
C GLU A 290 -13.59 17.69 -9.84
N ARG A 291 -12.57 17.56 -8.98
CA ARG A 291 -11.78 16.34 -8.84
C ARG A 291 -12.48 15.23 -8.07
N LEU A 292 -13.44 15.57 -7.19
CA LEU A 292 -14.22 14.59 -6.46
C LEU A 292 -14.92 13.59 -7.41
N GLY A 293 -15.37 14.04 -8.59
CA GLY A 293 -15.94 13.15 -9.60
C GLY A 293 -14.97 12.09 -10.09
N THR A 294 -13.72 12.47 -10.37
CA THR A 294 -12.66 11.52 -10.79
C THR A 294 -12.21 10.61 -9.65
N PHE A 295 -12.14 11.12 -8.42
CA PHE A 295 -11.85 10.32 -7.23
C PHE A 295 -12.90 9.23 -7.01
N GLU A 296 -14.19 9.59 -7.05
CA GLU A 296 -15.30 8.64 -6.87
C GLU A 296 -15.40 7.64 -8.04
N ALA A 297 -15.04 8.05 -9.26
CA ALA A 297 -14.91 7.13 -10.39
C ALA A 297 -13.79 6.11 -10.18
N GLY A 298 -12.62 6.56 -9.68
CA GLY A 298 -11.53 5.68 -9.28
C GLY A 298 -11.94 4.74 -8.14
N LEU A 299 -12.63 5.24 -7.12
CA LEU A 299 -13.13 4.43 -6.00
C LEU A 299 -14.14 3.38 -6.45
N ALA A 300 -15.02 3.71 -7.40
CA ALA A 300 -15.94 2.74 -8.01
C ALA A 300 -15.17 1.63 -8.76
N LEU A 301 -14.15 2.00 -9.56
CA LEU A 301 -13.28 1.05 -10.28
C LEU A 301 -12.45 0.17 -9.33
N PHE A 302 -12.02 0.69 -8.18
CA PHE A 302 -11.27 -0.06 -7.16
C PHE A 302 -12.08 -1.22 -6.56
N ASP A 303 -13.41 -1.05 -6.49
CA ASP A 303 -14.39 -2.05 -6.06
C ASP A 303 -14.89 -2.96 -7.21
N VAL A 304 -14.55 -2.68 -8.48
CA VAL A 304 -14.94 -3.54 -9.61
C VAL A 304 -14.24 -4.90 -9.50
N ALA A 305 -15.05 -5.94 -9.33
CA ALA A 305 -14.63 -7.30 -9.66
C ALA A 305 -14.68 -7.49 -11.18
N TRP A 306 -13.51 -7.71 -11.77
CA TRP A 306 -13.29 -8.04 -13.18
C TRP A 306 -13.75 -9.47 -13.49
N THR A 307 -14.15 -9.72 -14.73
CA THR A 307 -14.78 -10.98 -15.18
C THR A 307 -14.30 -11.39 -16.58
N VAL A 308 -14.56 -12.66 -16.94
CA VAL A 308 -14.19 -13.26 -18.22
C VAL A 308 -15.43 -13.31 -19.12
N GLY A 309 -15.54 -12.40 -20.10
CA GLY A 309 -16.71 -12.27 -20.96
C GLY A 309 -17.92 -11.74 -20.20
N GLY A 310 -18.15 -10.43 -20.25
CA GLY A 310 -19.10 -9.76 -19.36
C GLY A 310 -19.72 -8.47 -19.88
N GLU A 311 -20.15 -7.61 -18.94
CA GLU A 311 -20.49 -6.23 -19.25
C GLU A 311 -19.21 -5.48 -19.65
N VAL A 312 -19.28 -4.61 -20.66
CA VAL A 312 -18.14 -3.85 -21.24
C VAL A 312 -17.34 -3.03 -20.20
N ASP A 313 -17.95 -2.76 -19.04
CA ASP A 313 -17.35 -2.01 -17.94
C ASP A 313 -16.62 -2.89 -16.91
N ARG A 314 -16.64 -4.22 -17.09
CA ARG A 314 -16.13 -5.24 -16.13
C ARG A 314 -15.52 -6.49 -16.79
N ASP A 315 -15.41 -6.50 -18.11
CA ASP A 315 -14.75 -7.55 -18.89
C ASP A 315 -13.24 -7.31 -18.95
N GLY A 316 -12.45 -8.32 -19.33
CA GLY A 316 -10.99 -8.22 -19.42
C GLY A 316 -10.24 -8.72 -18.18
N LEU A 317 -10.80 -9.65 -17.40
CA LEU A 317 -10.00 -10.44 -16.46
C LEU A 317 -9.10 -11.39 -17.26
N GLY A 318 -7.79 -11.09 -17.32
CA GLY A 318 -6.84 -11.87 -18.12
C GLY A 318 -6.54 -13.26 -17.55
N PRO A 319 -5.69 -14.04 -18.26
CA PRO A 319 -5.68 -15.51 -18.16
C PRO A 319 -5.37 -16.08 -16.77
N THR A 320 -4.53 -15.40 -16.00
CA THR A 320 -3.99 -15.83 -14.70
C THR A 320 -3.92 -14.64 -13.74
N TYR A 321 -4.31 -14.83 -12.47
CA TYR A 321 -4.46 -13.73 -11.50
C TYR A 321 -4.40 -14.23 -10.04
N VAL A 322 -4.28 -13.30 -9.08
CA VAL A 322 -4.38 -13.57 -7.62
C VAL A 322 -5.72 -13.10 -7.06
N GLY A 323 -6.14 -11.88 -7.42
CA GLY A 323 -7.41 -11.26 -7.03
C GLY A 323 -8.23 -10.85 -8.26
N THR A 324 -9.52 -10.54 -8.08
CA THR A 324 -10.36 -10.04 -9.19
C THR A 324 -10.69 -8.55 -9.04
N SER A 325 -10.16 -7.86 -8.03
CA SER A 325 -10.35 -6.42 -7.79
C SER A 325 -9.25 -5.88 -6.88
N CYS A 326 -8.98 -4.57 -6.91
CA CYS A 326 -8.06 -3.94 -5.97
C CYS A 326 -8.49 -4.19 -4.51
N ARG A 327 -9.80 -4.08 -4.24
CA ARG A 327 -10.44 -4.39 -2.95
C ARG A 327 -10.17 -5.83 -2.45
N SER A 328 -9.96 -6.81 -3.33
CA SER A 328 -9.66 -8.20 -2.94
C SER A 328 -8.36 -8.31 -2.12
N CYS A 329 -7.39 -7.45 -2.43
CA CYS A 329 -6.12 -7.36 -1.74
C CYS A 329 -6.14 -6.26 -0.66
N HIS A 330 -6.65 -5.09 -1.02
CA HIS A 330 -6.70 -3.88 -0.19
C HIS A 330 -8.10 -3.69 0.42
N PHE A 331 -8.51 -4.59 1.33
CA PHE A 331 -9.86 -4.58 1.89
C PHE A 331 -10.17 -3.26 2.61
N ARG A 332 -11.13 -2.48 2.07
CA ARG A 332 -11.47 -1.12 2.54
C ARG A 332 -10.30 -0.11 2.49
N GLY A 333 -9.32 -0.33 1.61
CA GLY A 333 -8.04 0.40 1.57
C GLY A 333 -7.05 -0.05 2.66
N GLY A 334 -7.44 -1.05 3.45
CA GLY A 334 -6.65 -1.71 4.48
C GLY A 334 -5.48 -2.52 3.95
N ARG A 335 -4.75 -3.08 4.92
CA ARG A 335 -3.64 -4.01 4.69
C ARG A 335 -4.19 -5.41 4.39
N GLY A 336 -3.46 -6.19 3.60
CA GLY A 336 -3.76 -7.61 3.40
C GLY A 336 -3.39 -8.49 4.60
N ALA A 337 -3.85 -9.75 4.59
CA ALA A 337 -3.54 -10.74 5.61
C ALA A 337 -2.96 -12.02 4.99
N PRO A 338 -2.15 -12.78 5.74
CA PRO A 338 -1.85 -14.17 5.39
C PRO A 338 -3.12 -15.01 5.32
N PRO A 339 -3.16 -16.07 4.50
CA PRO A 339 -4.33 -16.94 4.40
C PRO A 339 -4.57 -17.71 5.71
N PRO A 340 -5.80 -18.16 5.96
CA PRO A 340 -6.06 -19.18 6.95
C PRO A 340 -5.27 -20.47 6.64
N PRO A 341 -4.94 -21.31 7.64
CA PRO A 341 -4.18 -22.53 7.44
C PRO A 341 -4.77 -23.44 6.35
N GLY A 342 -3.95 -23.87 5.40
CA GLY A 342 -4.35 -24.74 4.30
C GLY A 342 -5.19 -24.08 3.20
N GLN A 343 -5.31 -22.74 3.19
CA GLN A 343 -6.01 -22.00 2.12
C GLN A 343 -5.01 -21.25 1.21
N PRO A 344 -5.35 -21.02 -0.07
CA PRO A 344 -4.55 -20.19 -0.96
C PRO A 344 -4.49 -18.72 -0.52
N MET A 345 -3.34 -18.09 -0.68
CA MET A 345 -3.16 -16.64 -0.45
C MET A 345 -4.08 -15.82 -1.36
N THR A 346 -4.73 -14.77 -0.85
CA THR A 346 -5.63 -13.92 -1.66
C THR A 346 -5.36 -12.42 -1.50
N SER A 347 -5.06 -11.94 -0.29
CA SER A 347 -4.55 -10.58 -0.04
C SER A 347 -3.05 -10.54 0.28
N MET A 348 -2.38 -11.62 -0.11
CA MET A 348 -0.94 -11.86 0.01
C MET A 348 -0.49 -12.51 -1.29
N LEU A 349 0.62 -12.04 -1.84
CA LEU A 349 1.21 -12.53 -3.08
C LEU A 349 2.58 -13.16 -2.78
N VAL A 350 3.13 -13.93 -3.71
CA VAL A 350 4.49 -14.47 -3.60
C VAL A 350 5.26 -14.13 -4.85
N ARG A 351 6.19 -13.17 -4.73
CA ARG A 351 7.15 -12.87 -5.82
C ARG A 351 8.18 -13.99 -5.89
N LEU A 352 8.61 -14.36 -7.09
CA LEU A 352 9.62 -15.36 -7.40
C LEU A 352 10.82 -14.69 -8.08
N SER A 353 12.01 -15.27 -7.94
CA SER A 353 13.14 -15.05 -8.87
C SER A 353 14.22 -16.11 -8.69
N ILE A 354 15.04 -16.30 -9.71
CA ILE A 354 16.31 -17.05 -9.66
C ILE A 354 17.49 -16.08 -9.84
N PRO A 355 18.69 -16.42 -9.34
CA PRO A 355 19.92 -15.74 -9.77
C PRO A 355 20.08 -15.80 -11.29
N SER A 356 20.57 -14.74 -11.91
CA SER A 356 20.99 -14.75 -13.32
C SER A 356 22.20 -15.67 -13.54
N ALA A 357 22.49 -16.01 -14.80
CA ALA A 357 23.58 -16.93 -15.14
C ALA A 357 24.99 -16.43 -14.75
N ASP A 358 25.17 -15.12 -14.59
CA ASP A 358 26.38 -14.48 -14.07
C ASP A 358 26.37 -14.30 -12.53
N GLY A 359 25.27 -14.66 -11.85
CA GLY A 359 25.06 -14.50 -10.42
C GLY A 359 24.92 -13.05 -9.94
N ALA A 360 24.96 -12.07 -10.83
CA ALA A 360 25.03 -10.64 -10.49
C ALA A 360 23.66 -9.97 -10.35
N THR A 361 22.61 -10.55 -10.93
CA THR A 361 21.24 -10.03 -10.92
C THR A 361 20.24 -11.15 -10.62
N PHE A 362 18.95 -10.81 -10.63
CA PHE A 362 17.86 -11.78 -10.45
C PHE A 362 16.87 -11.66 -11.58
N VAL A 363 16.43 -12.80 -12.10
CA VAL A 363 15.48 -12.90 -13.22
C VAL A 363 14.23 -13.68 -12.78
N PRO A 364 13.08 -13.47 -13.44
CA PRO A 364 11.87 -14.27 -13.21
C PRO A 364 12.12 -15.79 -13.27
N ASP A 365 11.33 -16.58 -12.54
CA ASP A 365 11.33 -18.04 -12.68
C ASP A 365 10.88 -18.41 -14.11
N PRO A 366 11.61 -19.28 -14.84
CA PRO A 366 11.32 -19.57 -16.25
C PRO A 366 9.98 -20.29 -16.51
N ARG A 367 9.31 -20.78 -15.45
CA ARG A 367 8.00 -21.45 -15.52
C ARG A 367 6.87 -20.56 -15.01
N TYR A 368 7.16 -19.74 -14.00
CA TYR A 368 6.17 -19.04 -13.17
C TYR A 368 6.32 -17.51 -13.14
N GLY A 369 7.22 -16.95 -13.96
CA GLY A 369 7.45 -15.51 -13.99
C GLY A 369 7.98 -14.97 -12.67
N ASP A 370 7.68 -13.71 -12.38
CA ASP A 370 8.15 -13.02 -11.17
C ASP A 370 7.15 -13.07 -10.01
N GLN A 371 5.95 -13.62 -10.22
CA GLN A 371 4.89 -13.77 -9.21
C GLN A 371 3.96 -14.94 -9.54
N ILE A 372 3.74 -15.83 -8.56
CA ILE A 372 2.83 -16.97 -8.72
C ILE A 372 1.35 -16.54 -8.81
N GLN A 373 0.64 -17.07 -9.81
CA GLN A 373 -0.78 -16.80 -10.07
C GLN A 373 -1.64 -17.99 -9.66
N ASN A 374 -2.31 -17.88 -8.51
CA ASN A 374 -3.04 -19.00 -7.92
C ASN A 374 -4.45 -19.23 -8.46
N LYS A 375 -4.93 -18.38 -9.37
CA LYS A 375 -6.21 -18.50 -10.06
C LYS A 375 -6.00 -18.27 -11.56
N ALA A 376 -6.93 -18.79 -12.34
CA ALA A 376 -6.93 -18.68 -13.79
C ALA A 376 -8.35 -18.76 -14.33
N ILE A 377 -8.52 -18.29 -15.56
CA ILE A 377 -9.81 -18.33 -16.27
C ILE A 377 -10.15 -19.75 -16.75
N PRO A 378 -11.42 -20.06 -17.08
CA PRO A 378 -11.79 -21.37 -17.60
C PRO A 378 -10.99 -21.77 -18.86
N GLY A 379 -10.33 -22.93 -18.80
CA GLY A 379 -9.47 -23.44 -19.88
C GLY A 379 -7.97 -23.15 -19.71
N VAL A 380 -7.60 -22.24 -18.80
CA VAL A 380 -6.21 -21.96 -18.43
C VAL A 380 -5.91 -22.62 -17.08
N PRO A 381 -4.81 -23.39 -16.94
CA PRO A 381 -4.41 -23.92 -15.63
C PRO A 381 -3.96 -22.77 -14.70
N PRO A 382 -4.38 -22.73 -13.42
CA PRO A 382 -3.71 -21.89 -12.43
C PRO A 382 -2.28 -22.41 -12.23
N GLU A 383 -1.35 -21.51 -11.91
CA GLU A 383 0.07 -21.87 -11.84
C GLU A 383 0.40 -22.79 -10.65
N GLY A 384 -0.23 -22.52 -9.51
CA GLY A 384 0.00 -23.19 -8.24
C GLY A 384 -0.29 -22.24 -7.07
N TRP A 385 -0.14 -22.71 -5.84
CA TRP A 385 -0.44 -21.88 -4.66
C TRP A 385 0.51 -22.15 -3.50
N PHE A 386 0.64 -21.18 -2.60
CA PHE A 386 1.46 -21.31 -1.40
C PHE A 386 0.60 -21.38 -0.13
N SER A 387 0.93 -22.29 0.77
CA SER A 387 0.45 -22.29 2.15
C SER A 387 1.48 -21.67 3.09
N VAL A 388 1.04 -21.10 4.22
CA VAL A 388 1.91 -20.74 5.35
C VAL A 388 1.58 -21.59 6.58
N ALA A 389 2.63 -22.07 7.26
CA ALA A 389 2.60 -22.61 8.61
C ALA A 389 3.41 -21.70 9.53
N TYR A 390 3.16 -21.72 10.83
CA TYR A 390 3.87 -20.89 11.80
C TYR A 390 4.45 -21.73 12.95
N GLU A 391 5.71 -21.46 13.32
CA GLU A 391 6.32 -21.91 14.57
C GLU A 391 6.28 -20.77 15.60
N ALA A 392 5.90 -21.10 16.84
CA ALA A 392 5.86 -20.17 17.96
C ALA A 392 7.22 -20.09 18.66
N LYS A 393 7.87 -18.92 18.60
CA LYS A 393 9.13 -18.63 19.28
C LYS A 393 8.88 -17.83 20.55
N ALA A 394 8.95 -18.52 21.69
CA ALA A 394 8.87 -17.89 23.01
C ALA A 394 10.18 -17.15 23.37
N ALA A 395 10.05 -15.98 23.96
CA ALA A 395 11.17 -15.18 24.49
C ALA A 395 10.69 -14.33 25.68
N ALA A 396 11.58 -13.52 26.25
CA ALA A 396 11.29 -12.69 27.42
C ALA A 396 11.85 -11.27 27.31
N TYR A 397 11.16 -10.37 28.00
CA TYR A 397 11.57 -9.01 28.34
C TYR A 397 12.61 -8.99 29.48
N ALA A 398 13.27 -7.85 29.68
CA ALA A 398 14.25 -7.70 30.77
C ALA A 398 13.65 -7.85 32.17
N ASP A 399 12.34 -7.55 32.32
CA ASP A 399 11.56 -7.76 33.56
C ASP A 399 11.11 -9.22 33.77
N GLY A 400 11.47 -10.14 32.86
CA GLY A 400 11.09 -11.55 32.91
C GLY A 400 9.70 -11.87 32.38
N THR A 401 8.89 -10.89 31.98
CA THR A 401 7.61 -11.14 31.29
C THR A 401 7.86 -11.74 29.91
N THR A 402 7.05 -12.71 29.51
CA THR A 402 7.25 -13.51 28.29
C THR A 402 6.39 -13.04 27.13
N TYR A 403 6.92 -13.14 25.91
CA TYR A 403 6.19 -12.93 24.66
C TYR A 403 6.45 -14.08 23.66
N GLU A 404 5.66 -14.12 22.59
CA GLU A 404 5.75 -15.15 21.54
C GLU A 404 5.73 -14.49 20.15
N LEU A 405 6.65 -14.89 19.27
CA LEU A 405 6.72 -14.46 17.88
C LEU A 405 6.39 -15.63 16.94
N LEU A 406 5.69 -15.36 15.84
CA LEU A 406 5.35 -16.37 14.82
C LEU A 406 6.35 -16.37 13.66
N GLU A 407 7.19 -17.40 13.57
CA GLU A 407 8.08 -17.60 12.42
C GLU A 407 7.35 -18.39 11.32
N PRO A 408 7.23 -17.85 10.10
CA PRO A 408 6.55 -18.54 9.01
C PRO A 408 7.43 -19.56 8.29
N THR A 409 6.81 -20.66 7.86
CA THR A 409 7.33 -21.56 6.83
C THR A 409 6.34 -21.60 5.67
N TYR A 410 6.83 -21.41 4.45
CA TYR A 410 6.02 -21.41 3.23
C TYR A 410 6.20 -22.71 2.45
N THR A 411 5.15 -23.15 1.76
CA THR A 411 5.19 -24.39 0.95
C THR A 411 4.36 -24.21 -0.30
N ALA A 412 4.94 -24.49 -1.46
CA ALA A 412 4.26 -24.48 -2.76
C ALA A 412 3.52 -25.81 -3.00
N HIS A 413 2.34 -25.71 -3.61
CA HIS A 413 1.42 -26.81 -3.89
C HIS A 413 0.88 -26.70 -5.32
N ASP A 414 0.49 -27.84 -5.89
CA ASP A 414 -0.23 -27.96 -7.16
C ASP A 414 0.39 -27.20 -8.34
N LEU A 415 1.73 -27.15 -8.38
CA LEU A 415 2.56 -26.49 -9.39
C LEU A 415 2.34 -27.09 -10.79
N ALA A 416 1.54 -26.42 -11.62
CA ALA A 416 1.01 -26.93 -12.89
C ALA A 416 2.06 -27.10 -13.99
N PHE A 417 3.15 -26.32 -13.94
CA PHE A 417 4.23 -26.31 -14.93
C PHE A 417 5.51 -27.01 -14.42
N GLY A 418 5.35 -27.92 -13.44
CA GLY A 418 6.43 -28.68 -12.81
C GLY A 418 7.07 -27.95 -11.62
N PRO A 419 8.13 -28.52 -10.99
CA PRO A 419 8.77 -27.88 -9.84
C PRO A 419 9.32 -26.50 -10.19
N LEU A 420 9.39 -25.61 -9.19
CA LEU A 420 10.14 -24.35 -9.28
C LEU A 420 11.56 -24.60 -9.77
N ALA A 421 12.19 -23.61 -10.41
CA ALA A 421 13.58 -23.72 -10.81
C ALA A 421 14.52 -23.92 -9.59
N GLU A 422 15.68 -24.55 -9.83
CA GLU A 422 16.69 -24.71 -8.79
C GLU A 422 17.23 -23.33 -8.37
N GLY A 423 17.24 -23.06 -7.07
CA GLY A 423 17.64 -21.76 -6.54
C GLY A 423 16.57 -20.66 -6.59
N THR A 424 15.30 -20.99 -6.93
CA THR A 424 14.19 -20.02 -6.84
C THR A 424 14.02 -19.53 -5.41
N ARG A 425 14.21 -18.22 -5.22
CA ARG A 425 13.90 -17.47 -4.00
C ARG A 425 12.50 -16.91 -4.12
N PHE A 426 11.81 -16.77 -2.98
CA PHE A 426 10.44 -16.27 -2.96
C PHE A 426 10.20 -15.24 -1.86
N SER A 427 9.45 -14.19 -2.17
CA SER A 427 9.14 -13.07 -1.28
C SER A 427 7.63 -12.96 -1.09
N PRO A 428 7.10 -13.47 0.03
CA PRO A 428 5.68 -13.36 0.36
C PRO A 428 5.36 -11.95 0.87
N ARG A 429 4.41 -11.27 0.23
CA ARG A 429 4.08 -9.86 0.51
C ARG A 429 2.57 -9.68 0.73
N VAL A 430 2.15 -9.10 1.85
CA VAL A 430 0.75 -8.67 2.04
C VAL A 430 0.52 -7.32 1.38
N ALA A 431 -0.71 -7.06 0.91
CA ALA A 431 -1.08 -5.76 0.35
C ALA A 431 -0.84 -4.61 1.36
N GLN A 432 -0.28 -3.48 0.91
CA GLN A 432 -0.05 -2.29 1.74
C GLN A 432 -1.33 -1.43 1.85
N PRO A 433 -1.55 -0.67 2.93
CA PRO A 433 -2.70 0.23 3.02
C PRO A 433 -2.59 1.40 2.03
N MET A 434 -3.73 1.90 1.54
CA MET A 434 -3.81 2.96 0.51
C MET A 434 -3.68 4.40 1.05
N ILE A 435 -3.47 4.55 2.35
CA ILE A 435 -3.48 5.82 3.09
C ILE A 435 -2.34 6.78 2.67
N GLY A 436 -2.70 8.01 2.28
CA GLY A 436 -1.75 9.13 2.12
C GLY A 436 -0.71 9.00 1.00
N LEU A 437 -0.84 8.04 0.09
CA LEU A 437 0.24 7.70 -0.85
C LEU A 437 0.67 8.87 -1.77
N GLY A 438 -0.23 9.78 -2.15
CA GLY A 438 0.14 10.97 -2.92
C GLY A 438 0.94 12.02 -2.14
N LEU A 439 0.78 12.10 -0.82
CA LEU A 439 1.65 12.92 0.03
C LEU A 439 3.08 12.34 0.02
N LEU A 440 3.21 11.01 0.08
CA LEU A 440 4.50 10.33 -0.04
C LEU A 440 5.09 10.49 -1.45
N ALA A 441 4.27 10.55 -2.51
CA ALA A 441 4.72 10.88 -3.86
C ALA A 441 5.26 12.32 -3.96
N ALA A 442 4.72 13.25 -3.15
CA ALA A 442 5.11 14.65 -3.14
C ALA A 442 6.29 14.99 -2.20
N ILE A 443 6.81 14.05 -1.40
CA ILE A 443 8.08 14.25 -0.68
C ILE A 443 9.21 14.37 -1.71
N ARG A 444 9.98 15.46 -1.67
CA ARG A 444 11.03 15.73 -2.67
C ARG A 444 12.10 14.65 -2.64
N ASP A 445 12.68 14.31 -3.79
CA ASP A 445 13.74 13.30 -3.86
C ASP A 445 14.98 13.72 -3.07
N GLU A 446 15.27 15.03 -3.02
CA GLU A 446 16.39 15.60 -2.28
C GLU A 446 16.22 15.48 -0.75
N ASP A 447 14.98 15.52 -0.24
CA ASP A 447 14.73 15.37 1.21
C ASP A 447 14.99 13.94 1.68
N ILE A 448 14.65 12.95 0.84
CA ILE A 448 14.93 11.53 1.12
C ILE A 448 16.43 11.25 0.93
N GLU A 449 17.06 11.84 -0.08
CA GLU A 449 18.50 11.69 -0.32
C GLU A 449 19.33 12.29 0.83
N ALA A 450 18.87 13.39 1.43
CA ALA A 450 19.52 13.99 2.59
C ALA A 450 19.49 13.11 3.86
N LEU A 451 18.61 12.12 3.92
CA LEU A 451 18.52 11.12 4.99
C LEU A 451 19.36 9.87 4.71
N ALA A 452 19.85 9.67 3.48
CA ALA A 452 20.58 8.48 3.10
C ALA A 452 22.02 8.47 3.65
N ASP A 453 22.37 7.45 4.43
CA ASP A 453 23.74 7.19 4.88
C ASP A 453 24.17 5.75 4.60
N PRO A 454 24.34 5.35 3.32
CA PRO A 454 24.72 3.99 2.93
C PRO A 454 26.12 3.55 3.43
N HIS A 455 26.84 4.43 4.13
CA HIS A 455 28.20 4.21 4.62
C HIS A 455 28.35 4.44 6.14
N ASP A 456 27.27 4.70 6.88
CA ASP A 456 27.30 4.80 8.36
C ASP A 456 28.35 5.83 8.83
N LYS A 457 28.32 7.01 8.19
CA LYS A 457 29.26 8.12 8.42
C LYS A 457 29.10 8.74 9.80
N ASN A 458 27.90 8.67 10.38
CA ASN A 458 27.63 9.13 11.73
C ASN A 458 28.00 8.09 12.81
N GLY A 459 28.18 6.81 12.44
CA GLY A 459 28.55 5.72 13.34
C GLY A 459 27.42 5.23 14.25
N ASP A 460 26.14 5.45 13.89
CA ASP A 460 24.99 4.93 14.65
C ASP A 460 24.60 3.49 14.29
N GLY A 461 25.17 2.94 13.21
CA GLY A 461 24.93 1.58 12.73
C GLY A 461 23.79 1.45 11.72
N ILE A 462 23.13 2.53 11.33
CA ILE A 462 22.01 2.56 10.37
C ILE A 462 22.53 2.97 8.99
N ARG A 463 22.03 2.31 7.93
CA ARG A 463 22.55 2.39 6.56
C ARG A 463 21.46 2.59 5.53
N GLY A 464 20.55 3.51 5.85
CA GLY A 464 19.46 3.92 4.98
C GLY A 464 19.96 4.31 3.59
N ARG A 465 19.36 3.70 2.56
CA ARG A 465 19.76 3.88 1.16
C ARG A 465 18.55 3.90 0.23
N ARG A 466 18.66 4.61 -0.90
CA ARG A 466 17.67 4.48 -1.99
C ARG A 466 17.74 3.08 -2.58
N ASN A 467 16.63 2.62 -3.15
CA ASN A 467 16.67 1.66 -4.23
C ASN A 467 16.67 2.44 -5.56
N HIS A 468 17.42 1.98 -6.56
CA HIS A 468 17.38 2.55 -7.90
C HIS A 468 16.83 1.57 -8.92
N ILE A 469 15.86 2.02 -9.71
CA ILE A 469 15.14 1.20 -10.68
C ILE A 469 15.25 1.78 -12.09
N SER A 470 15.07 0.95 -13.12
CA SER A 470 15.10 1.40 -14.51
C SER A 470 13.72 1.84 -14.97
N VAL A 471 13.57 3.15 -15.24
CA VAL A 471 12.37 3.79 -15.78
C VAL A 471 12.67 4.28 -17.19
N ASP A 472 11.99 3.72 -18.18
CA ASP A 472 12.10 4.09 -19.61
C ASP A 472 13.57 4.10 -20.11
N GLY A 473 14.38 3.17 -19.60
CA GLY A 473 15.81 3.03 -19.91
C GLY A 473 16.75 3.97 -19.15
N LYS A 474 16.25 4.69 -18.13
CA LYS A 474 17.03 5.58 -17.26
C LYS A 474 16.95 5.10 -15.82
N LEU A 475 18.03 5.29 -15.06
CA LEU A 475 18.01 5.04 -13.63
C LEU A 475 17.20 6.15 -12.92
N ALA A 476 16.23 5.75 -12.09
CA ALA A 476 15.40 6.62 -11.27
C ALA A 476 15.32 6.07 -9.84
N PRO A 477 15.17 6.92 -8.81
CA PRO A 477 15.02 6.43 -7.45
C PRO A 477 13.64 5.81 -7.26
N GLY A 478 13.61 4.65 -6.61
CA GLY A 478 12.39 3.97 -6.23
C GLY A 478 11.79 4.52 -4.93
N ARG A 479 10.50 4.24 -4.71
CA ARG A 479 9.68 4.87 -3.65
C ARG A 479 8.54 4.00 -3.13
N PHE A 480 7.85 3.28 -4.00
CA PHE A 480 6.67 2.48 -3.66
C PHE A 480 6.96 0.97 -3.60
N GLY A 481 5.99 0.21 -3.09
CA GLY A 481 6.15 -1.21 -2.77
C GLY A 481 6.88 -1.45 -1.44
N TRP A 482 7.20 -2.73 -1.19
CA TRP A 482 7.87 -3.18 0.04
C TRP A 482 9.39 -2.98 0.03
N LYS A 483 9.99 -2.89 -1.15
CA LYS A 483 11.44 -2.71 -1.33
C LYS A 483 11.78 -1.45 -2.15
N ALA A 484 10.91 -0.44 -2.09
CA ALA A 484 11.05 0.77 -2.92
C ALA A 484 11.25 0.43 -4.41
N ASN A 485 10.58 -0.61 -4.92
CA ASN A 485 10.83 -1.18 -6.24
C ASN A 485 9.99 -0.56 -7.37
N GLU A 486 9.24 0.50 -7.07
CA GLU A 486 8.42 1.28 -8.01
C GLU A 486 8.68 2.77 -7.81
N ALA A 487 8.86 3.55 -8.88
CA ALA A 487 9.21 4.98 -8.79
C ALA A 487 8.00 5.87 -8.49
N ASP A 488 6.84 5.53 -9.05
CA ASP A 488 5.63 6.33 -9.01
C ASP A 488 4.37 5.48 -8.85
N LEU A 489 3.25 6.13 -8.50
CA LEU A 489 1.98 5.45 -8.26
C LEU A 489 1.31 4.92 -9.54
N ALA A 490 1.61 5.46 -10.72
CA ALA A 490 1.07 4.93 -11.97
C ALA A 490 1.72 3.59 -12.32
N ARG A 491 3.05 3.48 -12.19
CA ARG A 491 3.78 2.22 -12.37
C ARG A 491 3.42 1.19 -11.31
N GLN A 492 3.36 1.58 -10.03
CA GLN A 492 2.85 0.71 -8.96
C GLN A 492 1.42 0.21 -9.21
N THR A 493 0.55 1.05 -9.75
CA THR A 493 -0.84 0.68 -10.13
C THR A 493 -0.85 -0.29 -11.31
N ALA A 494 -0.08 0.01 -12.36
CA ALA A 494 -0.01 -0.83 -13.56
C ALA A 494 0.60 -2.22 -13.27
N GLY A 495 1.65 -2.28 -12.45
CA GLY A 495 2.27 -3.51 -12.00
C GLY A 495 1.34 -4.36 -11.12
N ALA A 496 0.46 -3.73 -10.33
CA ALA A 496 -0.59 -4.42 -9.58
C ALA A 496 -1.73 -4.91 -10.49
N PHE A 497 -2.13 -4.14 -11.50
CA PHE A 497 -3.10 -4.59 -12.51
C PHE A 497 -2.60 -5.85 -13.23
N LEU A 498 -1.37 -5.83 -13.75
CA LEU A 498 -0.78 -6.97 -14.45
C LEU A 498 -0.49 -8.14 -13.52
N GLY A 499 0.17 -7.88 -12.39
CA GLY A 499 0.70 -8.93 -11.51
C GLY A 499 -0.34 -9.54 -10.57
N ASP A 500 -1.28 -8.76 -10.05
CA ASP A 500 -2.18 -9.18 -8.97
C ASP A 500 -3.61 -9.46 -9.47
N ILE A 501 -4.07 -8.69 -10.46
CA ILE A 501 -5.42 -8.81 -11.05
C ILE A 501 -5.39 -9.48 -12.44
N GLY A 502 -4.22 -9.56 -13.08
CA GLY A 502 -4.03 -10.22 -14.37
C GLY A 502 -4.53 -9.42 -15.57
N ILE A 503 -4.64 -8.09 -15.49
CA ILE A 503 -5.23 -7.25 -16.57
C ILE A 503 -4.21 -6.27 -17.17
N THR A 504 -4.33 -6.03 -18.48
CA THR A 504 -3.44 -5.14 -19.23
C THR A 504 -3.85 -3.67 -19.12
N SER A 505 -2.86 -2.77 -19.14
CA SER A 505 -3.02 -1.33 -18.94
C SER A 505 -2.10 -0.53 -19.88
N PRO A 506 -2.24 0.81 -20.00
CA PRO A 506 -1.40 1.60 -20.92
C PRO A 506 0.11 1.50 -20.68
N LEU A 507 0.55 1.19 -19.45
CA LEU A 507 1.97 0.97 -19.12
C LEU A 507 2.41 -0.50 -19.22
N HIS A 508 1.47 -1.44 -19.16
CA HIS A 508 1.70 -2.88 -19.33
C HIS A 508 0.68 -3.47 -20.31
N PRO A 509 0.91 -3.34 -21.63
CA PRO A 509 -0.06 -3.65 -22.68
C PRO A 509 0.00 -5.12 -23.14
N THR A 510 0.43 -6.05 -22.28
CA THR A 510 0.64 -7.46 -22.62
C THR A 510 0.48 -8.32 -21.37
N ASP A 511 -0.30 -9.39 -21.46
CA ASP A 511 -0.59 -10.30 -20.36
C ASP A 511 0.66 -10.97 -19.78
N ASN A 512 0.59 -11.29 -18.48
CA ASN A 512 1.64 -12.00 -17.76
C ASN A 512 1.56 -13.51 -18.02
N CYS A 513 1.96 -13.93 -19.22
CA CYS A 513 2.02 -15.33 -19.62
C CYS A 513 3.48 -15.79 -19.80
N PRO A 514 4.10 -16.44 -18.79
CA PRO A 514 5.43 -17.02 -18.92
C PRO A 514 5.53 -17.99 -20.12
N PRO A 515 6.68 -18.09 -20.82
CA PRO A 515 6.76 -18.73 -22.14
C PRO A 515 6.34 -20.21 -22.22
N LEU A 516 6.33 -20.94 -21.10
CA LEU A 516 5.89 -22.34 -21.05
C LEU A 516 4.35 -22.50 -20.96
N GLN A 517 3.62 -21.40 -20.68
CA GLN A 517 2.19 -21.42 -20.41
C GLN A 517 1.36 -21.20 -21.68
N ALA A 518 1.42 -22.17 -22.61
CA ALA A 518 0.77 -22.06 -23.91
C ALA A 518 -0.74 -21.77 -23.85
N ALA A 519 -1.45 -22.26 -22.82
CA ALA A 519 -2.88 -21.97 -22.61
C ALA A 519 -3.12 -20.51 -22.17
N CYS A 520 -2.24 -19.95 -21.34
CA CYS A 520 -2.27 -18.52 -20.97
C CYS A 520 -2.06 -17.66 -22.22
N ALA A 521 -0.97 -17.91 -22.96
CA ALA A 521 -0.64 -17.15 -24.16
C ALA A 521 -1.70 -17.24 -25.27
N ALA A 522 -2.43 -18.36 -25.37
CA ALA A 522 -3.55 -18.53 -26.31
C ALA A 522 -4.83 -17.80 -25.87
N ALA A 523 -4.93 -17.37 -24.61
CA ALA A 523 -6.06 -16.66 -24.04
C ALA A 523 -5.78 -15.18 -23.72
N ALA A 524 -4.56 -14.71 -23.97
CA ALA A 524 -4.12 -13.34 -23.76
C ALA A 524 -4.96 -12.31 -24.54
N SER A 525 -5.16 -11.13 -23.94
CA SER A 525 -5.95 -10.06 -24.51
C SER A 525 -5.27 -9.44 -25.74
N THR A 526 -6.05 -9.13 -26.78
CA THR A 526 -5.55 -8.47 -28.01
C THR A 526 -5.68 -6.94 -27.99
N THR A 527 -6.26 -6.41 -26.92
CA THR A 527 -6.54 -4.99 -26.66
C THR A 527 -6.34 -4.73 -25.17
N LEU A 528 -6.15 -3.46 -24.77
CA LEU A 528 -6.09 -3.11 -23.36
C LEU A 528 -7.40 -3.44 -22.64
N ASP A 529 -7.30 -4.08 -21.47
CA ASP A 529 -8.45 -4.40 -20.61
C ASP A 529 -8.94 -3.15 -19.84
N ILE A 530 -8.00 -2.31 -19.37
CA ILE A 530 -8.30 -0.98 -18.82
C ILE A 530 -7.79 0.14 -19.75
N ASP A 531 -8.70 1.02 -20.17
CA ASP A 531 -8.35 2.21 -20.95
C ASP A 531 -7.64 3.28 -20.11
N ALA A 532 -7.03 4.26 -20.78
CA ALA A 532 -6.28 5.32 -20.13
C ALA A 532 -7.11 6.18 -19.16
N ALA A 533 -8.38 6.47 -19.46
CA ALA A 533 -9.21 7.31 -18.60
C ALA A 533 -9.62 6.58 -17.31
N ARG A 534 -9.90 5.26 -17.41
CA ARG A 534 -10.18 4.39 -16.25
C ARG A 534 -8.90 4.17 -15.41
N PHE A 535 -7.77 3.97 -16.06
CA PHE A 535 -6.46 3.86 -15.41
C PHE A 535 -6.11 5.15 -14.65
N ASP A 536 -6.22 6.31 -15.29
CA ASP A 536 -5.95 7.62 -14.69
C ASP A 536 -6.86 7.89 -13.48
N ALA A 537 -8.12 7.45 -13.49
CA ALA A 537 -9.02 7.58 -12.35
C ALA A 537 -8.54 6.81 -11.10
N ILE A 538 -7.96 5.62 -11.28
CA ILE A 538 -7.34 4.83 -10.18
C ILE A 538 -6.04 5.47 -9.70
N VAL A 539 -5.25 6.04 -10.61
CA VAL A 539 -4.06 6.82 -10.24
C VAL A 539 -4.45 8.07 -9.44
N VAL A 540 -5.52 8.77 -9.83
CA VAL A 540 -6.07 9.93 -9.11
C VAL A 540 -6.62 9.55 -7.74
N LEU A 541 -7.35 8.43 -7.61
CA LEU A 541 -7.74 7.86 -6.31
C LEU A 541 -6.50 7.67 -5.42
N SER A 542 -5.49 6.96 -5.93
CA SER A 542 -4.30 6.58 -5.16
C SER A 542 -3.49 7.78 -4.65
N HIS A 543 -3.47 8.89 -5.39
CA HIS A 543 -2.82 10.12 -4.93
C HIS A 543 -3.63 10.90 -3.88
N LEU A 544 -4.94 10.68 -3.77
CA LEU A 544 -5.84 11.55 -3.02
C LEU A 544 -6.60 10.86 -1.88
N VAL A 545 -6.23 9.63 -1.51
CA VAL A 545 -6.68 9.03 -0.26
C VAL A 545 -6.10 9.83 0.91
N ALA A 546 -7.00 10.37 1.74
CA ALA A 546 -6.66 11.16 2.91
C ALA A 546 -5.89 10.38 3.99
N VAL A 547 -5.21 11.12 4.86
CA VAL A 547 -4.74 10.63 6.16
C VAL A 547 -5.78 11.04 7.23
N PRO A 548 -6.27 10.12 8.08
CA PRO A 548 -7.13 10.49 9.21
C PRO A 548 -6.37 11.27 10.27
N HIS A 549 -7.06 12.17 10.98
CA HIS A 549 -6.51 12.90 12.12
C HIS A 549 -5.90 11.94 13.16
N ARG A 550 -4.87 12.41 13.86
CA ARG A 550 -4.26 11.68 14.97
C ARG A 550 -4.95 12.10 16.28
N PRO A 551 -5.76 11.23 16.92
CA PRO A 551 -6.43 11.55 18.17
C PRO A 551 -5.43 11.63 19.31
N GLU A 552 -5.80 12.34 20.38
CA GLU A 552 -5.07 12.31 21.66
C GLU A 552 -3.58 12.72 21.55
N ALA A 553 -3.19 13.43 20.50
CA ALA A 553 -1.79 13.76 20.20
C ALA A 553 -1.05 14.50 21.33
N ALA A 554 -1.79 15.31 22.10
CA ALA A 554 -1.30 16.07 23.25
C ALA A 554 -1.52 15.38 24.61
N GLU A 555 -2.05 14.15 24.66
CA GLU A 555 -2.27 13.43 25.92
C GLU A 555 -0.91 13.03 26.56
N PRO A 556 -0.75 13.15 27.89
CA PRO A 556 0.55 12.95 28.55
C PRO A 556 1.23 11.61 28.24
N ASP A 557 0.49 10.49 28.22
CA ASP A 557 1.08 9.17 27.93
C ASP A 557 1.47 9.02 26.44
N VAL A 558 0.77 9.70 25.53
CA VAL A 558 1.10 9.72 24.09
C VAL A 558 2.37 10.53 23.87
N LEU A 559 2.54 11.64 24.59
CA LEU A 559 3.77 12.43 24.60
C LEU A 559 4.94 11.72 25.29
N LEU A 560 4.69 10.94 26.34
CA LEU A 560 5.67 10.03 26.94
C LEU A 560 6.09 8.95 25.93
N GLY A 561 5.13 8.31 25.26
CA GLY A 561 5.39 7.32 24.22
C GLY A 561 6.19 7.88 23.04
N LYS A 562 5.92 9.14 22.63
CA LYS A 562 6.69 9.87 21.62
C LYS A 562 8.15 10.06 22.04
N ALA A 563 8.38 10.47 23.29
CA ALA A 563 9.74 10.60 23.83
C ALA A 563 10.47 9.26 23.87
N LEU A 564 9.82 8.20 24.35
CA LEU A 564 10.36 6.84 24.42
C LEU A 564 10.67 6.27 23.02
N PHE A 565 9.84 6.57 22.02
CA PHE A 565 10.05 6.17 20.63
C PHE A 565 11.33 6.78 20.04
N SER A 566 11.56 8.09 20.26
CA SER A 566 12.82 8.73 19.87
C SER A 566 14.01 8.27 20.71
N GLN A 567 13.84 8.08 22.02
CA GLN A 567 14.90 7.59 22.91
C GLN A 567 15.34 6.16 22.58
N ALA A 568 14.43 5.32 22.07
CA ALA A 568 14.76 4.00 21.55
C ALA A 568 15.49 4.04 20.19
N GLY A 569 15.57 5.19 19.53
CA GLY A 569 16.14 5.31 18.18
C GLY A 569 15.19 4.92 17.05
N CYS A 570 13.91 4.64 17.34
CA CYS A 570 12.93 4.27 16.31
C CYS A 570 12.75 5.39 15.25
N SER A 571 12.85 6.65 15.67
CA SER A 571 12.70 7.82 14.79
C SER A 571 13.88 8.06 13.84
N THR A 572 14.97 7.29 13.91
CA THR A 572 16.07 7.42 12.93
C THR A 572 15.65 6.90 11.55
N CYS A 573 14.92 5.79 11.49
CA CYS A 573 14.30 5.29 10.25
C CYS A 573 12.86 5.84 10.09
N HIS A 574 12.08 5.80 11.18
CA HIS A 574 10.71 6.34 11.18
C HIS A 574 10.72 7.87 11.38
N VAL A 575 11.36 8.59 10.46
CA VAL A 575 11.54 10.05 10.48
C VAL A 575 10.17 10.75 10.56
N PRO A 576 9.91 11.57 11.60
CA PRO A 576 8.56 12.03 11.91
C PRO A 576 7.83 12.77 10.78
N SER A 577 8.46 13.80 10.19
CA SER A 577 7.77 14.79 9.36
C SER A 577 8.55 15.25 8.12
N PHE A 578 7.80 15.76 7.14
CA PHE A 578 8.30 16.37 5.90
C PHE A 578 7.43 17.58 5.52
N VAL A 579 7.97 18.46 4.66
CA VAL A 579 7.16 19.41 3.88
C VAL A 579 7.16 18.92 2.43
N THR A 580 5.99 18.69 1.86
CA THR A 580 5.89 18.19 0.48
C THR A 580 6.21 19.27 -0.55
N GLY A 581 6.82 18.85 -1.66
CA GLY A 581 7.07 19.68 -2.84
C GLY A 581 5.90 19.69 -3.82
N ALA A 582 6.12 20.32 -4.97
CA ALA A 582 5.16 20.34 -6.07
C ALA A 582 5.06 18.97 -6.75
N LEU A 583 3.84 18.47 -6.93
CA LEU A 583 3.57 17.25 -7.70
C LEU A 583 2.66 17.58 -8.90
N ALA A 584 3.16 17.32 -10.11
CA ALA A 584 2.49 17.72 -11.34
C ALA A 584 1.09 17.10 -11.47
N GLY A 585 0.05 17.95 -11.52
CA GLY A 585 -1.35 17.51 -11.57
C GLY A 585 -2.00 17.28 -10.20
N PHE A 586 -1.30 17.48 -9.09
CA PHE A 586 -1.78 17.22 -7.72
C PHE A 586 -1.44 18.38 -6.76
N PRO A 587 -2.00 19.59 -6.97
CA PRO A 587 -1.77 20.74 -6.07
C PRO A 587 -2.31 20.53 -4.65
N GLU A 588 -3.19 19.56 -4.43
CA GLU A 588 -3.77 19.24 -3.11
C GLU A 588 -2.75 18.65 -2.14
N VAL A 589 -1.68 18.03 -2.67
CA VAL A 589 -0.58 17.44 -1.88
C VAL A 589 0.68 18.29 -1.88
N GLU A 590 0.66 19.50 -2.46
CA GLU A 590 1.80 20.43 -2.48
C GLU A 590 1.87 21.29 -1.21
N GLY A 591 3.08 21.56 -0.71
CA GLY A 591 3.32 22.47 0.41
C GLY A 591 2.76 22.00 1.76
N GLN A 592 2.41 20.72 1.88
CA GLN A 592 1.80 20.14 3.06
C GLN A 592 2.87 19.80 4.11
N HIS A 593 2.71 20.28 5.35
CA HIS A 593 3.46 19.75 6.48
C HIS A 593 2.79 18.45 6.94
N ILE A 594 3.53 17.34 6.84
CA ILE A 594 3.00 15.98 7.00
C ILE A 594 3.83 15.20 8.03
N TYR A 595 3.22 14.22 8.69
CA TYR A 595 3.85 13.42 9.75
C TYR A 595 3.81 11.90 9.46
N PRO A 596 4.50 11.39 8.41
CA PRO A 596 4.37 10.00 7.96
C PRO A 596 5.16 8.97 8.79
N TYR A 597 6.12 9.39 9.62
CA TYR A 597 7.01 8.49 10.37
C TYR A 597 7.70 7.45 9.46
N THR A 598 8.44 7.92 8.45
CA THR A 598 9.23 7.09 7.52
C THR A 598 10.21 7.96 6.73
N ASP A 599 11.42 7.49 6.53
CA ASP A 599 12.40 8.05 5.58
C ASP A 599 12.19 7.59 4.12
N LEU A 600 11.38 6.54 3.89
CA LEU A 600 11.23 5.83 2.62
C LEU A 600 12.52 5.17 2.08
N LEU A 601 13.53 4.97 2.94
CA LEU A 601 14.79 4.32 2.61
C LEU A 601 14.72 2.80 2.86
N LEU A 602 15.67 2.06 2.26
CA LEU A 602 15.92 0.65 2.52
C LEU A 602 16.82 0.46 3.74
N HIS A 603 16.41 -0.45 4.63
CA HIS A 603 17.18 -0.88 5.80
C HIS A 603 17.28 -2.40 5.87
N ASP A 604 18.41 -2.91 6.34
CA ASP A 604 18.58 -4.31 6.71
C ASP A 604 17.76 -4.62 7.99
N MET A 605 16.65 -5.32 7.82
CA MET A 605 15.71 -5.70 8.88
C MET A 605 16.11 -6.96 9.66
N GLY A 606 17.30 -7.49 9.41
CA GLY A 606 17.83 -8.69 10.06
C GLY A 606 17.46 -10.00 9.36
N ALA A 607 18.25 -11.04 9.63
CA ALA A 607 18.03 -12.39 9.06
C ALA A 607 16.64 -12.97 9.41
N GLY A 608 16.07 -12.60 10.57
CA GLY A 608 14.73 -13.05 10.97
C GLY A 608 13.62 -12.56 10.04
N LEU A 609 13.81 -11.44 9.34
CA LEU A 609 12.84 -10.89 8.37
C LEU A 609 13.31 -11.02 6.92
N ALA A 610 14.37 -11.79 6.65
CA ALA A 610 14.84 -11.99 5.29
C ALA A 610 13.78 -12.73 4.44
N ASP A 611 13.57 -12.25 3.22
CA ASP A 611 12.84 -12.95 2.16
C ASP A 611 13.79 -13.62 1.15
N GLU A 612 15.10 -13.45 1.35
CA GLU A 612 16.19 -13.92 0.50
C GLU A 612 16.11 -13.53 -0.98
N ARG A 613 15.17 -12.66 -1.38
CA ARG A 613 14.92 -12.28 -2.78
C ARG A 613 15.33 -10.83 -3.02
N PRO A 614 16.46 -10.57 -3.69
CA PRO A 614 16.80 -9.21 -4.09
C PRO A 614 15.81 -8.61 -5.08
N ASP A 615 15.74 -7.29 -5.11
CA ASP A 615 14.78 -6.50 -5.86
C ASP A 615 15.45 -5.18 -6.25
N HIS A 616 16.07 -5.15 -7.44
CA HIS A 616 17.06 -4.14 -7.83
C HIS A 616 18.24 -4.07 -6.84
N GLU A 617 18.51 -2.92 -6.22
CA GLU A 617 19.60 -2.74 -5.24
C GLU A 617 19.21 -3.22 -3.84
N ALA A 618 17.92 -3.51 -3.59
CA ALA A 618 17.47 -4.09 -2.33
C ALA A 618 17.88 -5.56 -2.23
N GLY A 619 18.69 -5.91 -1.24
CA GLY A 619 19.03 -7.29 -0.90
C GLY A 619 17.89 -8.07 -0.25
N GLY A 620 18.14 -9.35 0.04
CA GLY A 620 17.15 -10.26 0.65
C GLY A 620 16.77 -9.95 2.10
N ARG A 621 17.44 -8.99 2.76
CA ARG A 621 17.14 -8.50 4.12
C ARG A 621 16.55 -7.09 4.12
N ASP A 622 16.47 -6.46 2.95
CA ASP A 622 16.23 -5.03 2.82
C ASP A 622 14.75 -4.77 2.58
N PHE A 623 14.17 -3.91 3.42
CA PHE A 623 12.81 -3.43 3.24
C PHE A 623 12.77 -1.92 3.37
N ARG A 624 11.83 -1.30 2.65
CA ARG A 624 11.55 0.12 2.76
C ARG A 624 10.88 0.41 4.11
N THR A 625 11.32 1.43 4.83
CA THR A 625 10.59 1.93 6.01
C THR A 625 9.13 2.22 5.63
N ALA A 626 8.17 1.60 6.30
CA ALA A 626 6.75 1.83 6.04
C ALA A 626 6.27 3.07 6.83
N PRO A 627 5.43 3.94 6.23
CA PRO A 627 4.76 4.99 7.00
C PRO A 627 3.91 4.37 8.11
N LEU A 628 3.87 5.01 9.28
CA LEU A 628 3.07 4.54 10.42
C LEU A 628 1.63 5.06 10.44
N TRP A 629 1.24 5.85 9.43
CA TRP A 629 -0.12 6.39 9.30
C TRP A 629 -1.21 5.34 9.42
N GLY A 630 -2.14 5.59 10.33
CA GLY A 630 -3.29 4.75 10.61
C GLY A 630 -2.93 3.37 11.16
N ILE A 631 -1.71 3.11 11.65
CA ILE A 631 -1.32 1.77 12.09
C ILE A 631 -2.26 1.24 13.20
N GLY A 632 -2.73 2.11 14.10
CA GLY A 632 -3.74 1.77 15.10
C GLY A 632 -5.16 1.53 14.53
N LEU A 633 -5.46 2.05 13.34
CA LEU A 633 -6.71 1.82 12.62
C LEU A 633 -6.75 0.51 11.83
N THR A 634 -5.62 -0.21 11.69
CA THR A 634 -5.53 -1.46 10.92
C THR A 634 -6.62 -2.47 11.32
N SER A 635 -6.90 -2.60 12.63
CA SER A 635 -7.94 -3.47 13.17
C SER A 635 -9.36 -3.07 12.74
N LEU A 636 -9.65 -1.76 12.75
CA LEU A 636 -10.96 -1.21 12.41
C LEU A 636 -11.26 -1.28 10.90
N VAL A 637 -10.25 -0.99 10.07
CA VAL A 637 -10.39 -0.99 8.60
C VAL A 637 -10.29 -2.40 8.03
N SER A 638 -9.25 -3.14 8.40
CA SER A 638 -8.89 -4.43 7.78
C SER A 638 -9.52 -5.64 8.50
N GLY A 639 -9.98 -5.48 9.75
CA GLY A 639 -10.52 -6.58 10.57
C GLY A 639 -9.46 -7.48 11.22
N HIS A 640 -8.18 -7.09 11.16
CA HIS A 640 -7.05 -7.81 11.75
C HIS A 640 -5.89 -6.84 12.09
N THR A 641 -4.91 -7.32 12.84
CA THR A 641 -3.71 -6.58 13.28
C THR A 641 -2.40 -7.19 12.75
N ARG A 642 -2.48 -7.83 11.58
CA ARG A 642 -1.33 -8.49 10.93
C ARG A 642 -0.39 -7.45 10.31
N LEU A 643 0.89 -7.45 10.71
CA LEU A 643 1.90 -6.44 10.35
C LEU A 643 3.20 -7.07 9.79
N LEU A 644 4.09 -6.22 9.28
CA LEU A 644 5.31 -6.54 8.51
C LEU A 644 5.00 -6.99 7.07
N HIS A 645 6.06 -7.19 6.26
CA HIS A 645 5.96 -7.44 4.81
C HIS A 645 5.12 -8.67 4.47
N ASP A 646 5.22 -9.73 5.26
CA ASP A 646 4.52 -11.00 5.10
C ASP A 646 3.36 -11.18 6.09
N GLY A 647 3.01 -10.13 6.84
CA GLY A 647 1.95 -10.17 7.82
C GLY A 647 2.19 -11.12 9.01
N ARG A 648 3.43 -11.52 9.34
CA ARG A 648 3.67 -12.48 10.45
C ARG A 648 3.31 -11.97 11.84
N ALA A 649 3.54 -10.69 12.13
CA ALA A 649 3.32 -10.10 13.46
C ALA A 649 1.83 -9.88 13.74
N ARG A 650 1.35 -10.24 14.92
CA ARG A 650 -0.06 -10.11 15.35
C ARG A 650 -0.39 -8.76 16.01
N SER A 651 0.62 -7.96 16.36
CA SER A 651 0.48 -6.68 17.05
C SER A 651 1.65 -5.75 16.73
N ILE A 652 1.52 -4.46 17.09
CA ILE A 652 2.61 -3.47 17.01
C ILE A 652 3.80 -3.92 17.87
N GLU A 653 3.53 -4.47 19.06
CA GLU A 653 4.53 -5.05 19.97
C GLU A 653 5.32 -6.18 19.29
N GLU A 654 4.64 -7.16 18.70
CA GLU A 654 5.31 -8.23 17.94
C GLU A 654 6.08 -7.68 16.73
N ALA A 655 5.57 -6.65 16.07
CA ALA A 655 6.26 -6.02 14.94
C ALA A 655 7.59 -5.40 15.40
N ILE A 656 7.60 -4.64 16.49
CA ILE A 656 8.83 -4.07 17.09
C ILE A 656 9.81 -5.20 17.48
N LEU A 657 9.32 -6.27 18.10
CA LEU A 657 10.15 -7.40 18.53
C LEU A 657 10.73 -8.23 17.37
N TRP A 658 10.10 -8.18 16.19
CA TRP A 658 10.61 -8.79 14.96
C TRP A 658 11.72 -7.99 14.28
N HIS A 659 11.87 -6.69 14.56
CA HIS A 659 12.95 -5.88 13.99
C HIS A 659 14.32 -6.46 14.41
N GLY A 660 15.27 -6.47 13.49
CA GLY A 660 16.67 -6.81 13.74
C GLY A 660 17.56 -6.06 12.76
N GLY A 661 18.78 -6.55 12.56
CA GLY A 661 19.73 -5.87 11.66
C GLY A 661 20.06 -4.48 12.18
N GLU A 662 19.82 -3.45 11.37
CA GLU A 662 20.04 -2.03 11.73
C GLU A 662 19.17 -1.61 12.93
N ALA A 663 17.98 -2.19 13.08
CA ALA A 663 17.04 -1.87 14.16
C ALA A 663 17.23 -2.71 15.45
N GLU A 664 18.29 -3.53 15.54
CA GLU A 664 18.60 -4.34 16.73
C GLU A 664 18.75 -3.51 18.02
N PRO A 665 19.44 -2.34 18.03
CA PRO A 665 19.55 -1.51 19.24
C PRO A 665 18.19 -0.98 19.71
N ALA A 666 17.32 -0.58 18.77
CA ALA A 666 15.98 -0.08 19.08
C ALA A 666 15.08 -1.17 19.66
N ARG A 667 15.12 -2.39 19.10
CA ARG A 667 14.48 -3.56 19.70
C ARG A 667 15.00 -3.84 21.11
N ALA A 668 16.32 -3.80 21.30
CA ALA A 668 16.93 -4.05 22.61
C ALA A 668 16.48 -3.02 23.66
N SER A 669 16.39 -1.74 23.28
CA SER A 669 15.86 -0.66 24.12
C SER A 669 14.39 -0.91 24.51
N PHE A 670 13.52 -1.21 23.53
CA PHE A 670 12.12 -1.57 23.81
C PHE A 670 11.98 -2.80 24.72
N ARG A 671 12.85 -3.80 24.58
CA ARG A 671 12.86 -4.99 25.45
C ARG A 671 13.33 -4.71 26.89
N ALA A 672 14.05 -3.62 27.10
CA ALA A 672 14.58 -3.19 28.40
C ALA A 672 13.67 -2.18 29.13
N MET A 673 12.79 -1.47 28.41
CA MET A 673 11.76 -0.59 28.96
C MET A 673 10.88 -1.29 30.00
N SER A 674 10.35 -0.56 30.99
CA SER A 674 9.36 -1.10 31.92
C SER A 674 8.03 -1.41 31.22
N GLY A 675 7.16 -2.23 31.81
CA GLY A 675 5.83 -2.49 31.25
C GLY A 675 4.97 -1.23 31.05
N VAL A 676 5.19 -0.18 31.86
CA VAL A 676 4.51 1.12 31.72
C VAL A 676 5.06 1.89 30.52
N ASP A 677 6.39 1.95 30.36
CA ASP A 677 7.05 2.63 29.25
C ASP A 677 6.73 1.94 27.91
N ARG A 678 6.76 0.59 27.88
CA ARG A 678 6.32 -0.19 26.71
C ARG A 678 4.88 0.13 26.34
N ALA A 679 3.97 0.21 27.32
CA ALA A 679 2.57 0.57 27.07
C ALA A 679 2.40 2.02 26.55
N ALA A 680 3.17 2.98 27.07
CA ALA A 680 3.17 4.37 26.60
C ALA A 680 3.66 4.47 25.14
N LEU A 681 4.79 3.82 24.80
CA LEU A 681 5.29 3.76 23.42
C LEU A 681 4.28 3.10 22.47
N LEU A 682 3.66 2.00 22.87
CA LEU A 682 2.62 1.34 22.09
C LEU A 682 1.36 2.21 21.93
N ARG A 683 0.97 3.00 22.94
CA ARG A 683 -0.12 3.99 22.84
C ARG A 683 0.22 5.10 21.84
N PHE A 684 1.45 5.62 21.87
CA PHE A 684 1.94 6.58 20.89
C PHE A 684 1.87 6.02 19.46
N VAL A 685 2.48 4.86 19.19
CA VAL A 685 2.46 4.27 17.85
C VAL A 685 1.03 3.95 17.40
N SER A 686 0.14 3.53 18.32
CA SER A 686 -1.28 3.29 18.01
C SER A 686 -2.10 4.57 17.73
N SER A 687 -1.59 5.75 18.08
CA SER A 687 -2.24 7.03 17.77
C SER A 687 -2.04 7.45 16.30
N LEU A 688 -0.91 7.02 15.70
CA LEU A 688 -0.48 7.35 14.33
C LEU A 688 -1.46 6.84 13.25
#